data_AF-A0A2T0BC37-F1
#
_entry.id   AF-A0A2T0BC37-F1
#
_cell.length_a   1.000
_cell.length_b   1.000
_cell.length_c   1.000
_cell.angle_alpha   90.00
_cell.angle_beta   90.00
_cell.angle_gamma   90.00
#
_symmetry.space_group_name_H-M   'P 1'
#
loop_
_entity.id
_entity.type
_entity.pdbx_description
1 polymer ?
#
loop_
_entity_poly.entity_id
_entity_poly.type
_entity_poly.pdbx_seq_one_letter_code
_entity_poly.pdbx_strand_id
1 'polypeptide(L)'
;MKFNWKWFNEKYNKHKKRNTIIFVFCFLILLQIVIGIPKVFAVVDGEPEIAVTLNTATPNPAKASDEITVNYKITPTKEFTRDTKTDNTDDKEVVFLLDKSRSMTQSDKIKNGLVNEMVNALIKDNNISKVNFTTISYNENVKVNEVDPNAKDNNGAAINYKEAVGNSVKNILGEANSTKDTRNLGDAINEAVKFFNKNDEKDSIKNIIIISEGEPSDQIPIIDTNQYNVITLALNKTSSYVNDYSKLKEWHKALGGSEENYFVSSAAESHNDINSNTSTSGSDNGEICKKIATRLDDINYKSYSLKGVKLNFDLGGNFEPANGLTYSTDNKDICAIDLPSIRYMPTSSTGGKSKYEYEGEDFEVSFKIKPKQGKAGELKFATNGDSLKNYISYYINLDNPVLNNPIETPTINVLKPNINILEIEPANSFKITNNVVNANTKITTGIESTVELSNAKVTIEHITMAEFIGKTDKLNGKYDVIVIGRFVDNTSLNDGNYNFNDYNKKDNDITDRKAIEIEDFIKSGQVVYTDSGIINCNVDTKLYKHYNATNGTSNQNTSNLINENPVTALSVDNIVTAYMNREDKYKGLTINSINPEGDTPYTEQNQNDVGSREKRKMIFEVSSPDALNEEVTVNLYLDINGDGLFKEEEIVKAVENINLDNGSISLKYDMYGEYPLFLGYLDWKLEVVRDNNIRSYTNGSVIFRKLLDENPIPINVLQIDTSNTTALSSNGKNAYLDLKNNTKFQNLVTDTNKKGYKMTITRKSITEINAITANSPDNGPSILNGQYTMIIIGFKDSFPAENFTENSLKEIEKFGKTGQGIMFTHDTIWYTGGIINTSTSSKYSIIRMFQDYIGQSRYNNAQNKNKDLQENVITHDNDKPTITDKYKEGATTWSIGNVNTSESKIVYNTNKALITNYPYDLGDTIEVRRTHGQYLQLNLEDENVVPWFNLTNNNGSTNTSSNINQYDVRNNYYTYSRGNITFSGTGENSRDASEYPDSEMKLFMNTIIKAERGANHAPTIITPDLDKNYGSTTKVPITQDFNFDTIVKDIDGDNVKITNITVNGVNLLGYVPDNIYHNSGFLTNITIKKDTLTEDTDMIIRIQAQDRKGAVSTKLYTIKPDKAAIPLILPDLF
;
A
#
# COMPACT_ATOMS: atom_id res chain seq x y z
N MET A 1 1.63 28.56 -49.01
CA MET A 1 0.69 28.20 -50.09
C MET A 1 -0.36 29.31 -50.21
N LYS A 2 -0.41 30.07 -51.31
CA LYS A 2 -1.40 31.15 -51.50
C LYS A 2 -2.69 30.56 -52.07
N PHE A 3 -3.82 30.70 -51.36
CA PHE A 3 -5.15 30.35 -51.88
C PHE A 3 -5.98 31.61 -52.10
N ASN A 4 -6.52 31.74 -53.31
CA ASN A 4 -7.11 32.96 -53.86
C ASN A 4 -8.66 32.92 -53.72
N TRP A 5 -9.21 33.91 -53.02
CA TRP A 5 -10.59 33.98 -52.51
C TRP A 5 -11.60 34.53 -53.54
N LYS A 6 -11.47 34.15 -54.82
CA LYS A 6 -12.25 34.75 -55.92
C LYS A 6 -13.12 33.77 -56.71
N TRP A 7 -13.14 32.48 -56.37
CA TRP A 7 -13.93 31.47 -57.09
C TRP A 7 -15.23 31.07 -56.39
N PHE A 8 -15.44 31.46 -55.13
CA PHE A 8 -16.57 30.94 -54.33
C PHE A 8 -17.86 31.77 -54.42
N ASN A 9 -17.86 32.96 -55.05
CA ASN A 9 -18.96 33.92 -54.88
C ASN A 9 -19.97 34.01 -56.04
N GLU A 10 -19.91 33.15 -57.07
CA GLU A 10 -20.76 33.35 -58.27
C GLU A 10 -21.80 32.28 -58.59
N LYS A 11 -22.00 31.25 -57.76
CA LYS A 11 -23.09 30.29 -58.01
C LYS A 11 -23.70 29.70 -56.74
N TYR A 12 -24.55 30.46 -56.04
CA TYR A 12 -25.62 29.83 -55.26
C TYR A 12 -26.78 30.80 -54.96
N ASN A 13 -27.72 30.91 -55.91
CA ASN A 13 -28.98 31.62 -55.68
C ASN A 13 -30.12 30.89 -56.42
N LYS A 14 -30.76 29.90 -55.74
CA LYS A 14 -32.22 29.65 -55.70
C LYS A 14 -32.57 28.22 -55.21
N HIS A 15 -33.45 28.19 -54.20
CA HIS A 15 -34.38 27.11 -53.83
C HIS A 15 -33.85 25.78 -53.23
N LYS A 16 -33.65 25.74 -51.90
CA LYS A 16 -34.28 24.78 -50.96
C LYS A 16 -33.94 25.12 -49.50
N LYS A 17 -34.66 26.09 -48.91
CA LYS A 17 -34.61 26.41 -47.48
C LYS A 17 -35.50 25.45 -46.69
N ARG A 18 -34.95 24.34 -46.16
CA ARG A 18 -35.41 23.73 -44.89
C ARG A 18 -34.56 22.55 -44.39
N ASN A 19 -33.99 21.72 -45.26
CA ASN A 19 -33.21 20.54 -44.80
C ASN A 19 -31.69 20.78 -44.65
N THR A 20 -31.14 21.82 -45.26
CA THR A 20 -29.73 22.23 -45.06
C THR A 20 -29.55 23.00 -43.75
N ILE A 21 -30.61 23.63 -43.22
CA ILE A 21 -30.54 24.40 -41.97
C ILE A 21 -30.34 23.48 -40.77
N ILE A 22 -30.97 22.30 -40.73
CA ILE A 22 -30.81 21.34 -39.62
C ILE A 22 -29.45 20.62 -39.68
N PHE A 23 -28.95 20.29 -40.88
CA PHE A 23 -27.63 19.66 -41.01
C PHE A 23 -26.48 20.64 -40.72
N VAL A 24 -26.64 21.91 -41.10
CA VAL A 24 -25.69 22.98 -40.77
C VAL A 24 -25.80 23.38 -39.29
N PHE A 25 -26.99 23.33 -38.68
CA PHE A 25 -27.14 23.51 -37.22
C PHE A 25 -26.51 22.36 -36.44
N CYS A 26 -26.72 21.10 -36.83
CA CYS A 26 -26.09 19.96 -36.16
C CYS A 26 -24.58 19.93 -36.38
N PHE A 27 -24.08 20.33 -37.56
CA PHE A 27 -22.64 20.43 -37.81
C PHE A 27 -21.99 21.63 -37.10
N LEU A 28 -22.70 22.76 -36.92
CA LEU A 28 -22.25 23.89 -36.09
C LEU A 28 -22.31 23.60 -34.59
N ILE A 29 -23.28 22.81 -34.14
CA ILE A 29 -23.37 22.33 -32.75
C ILE A 29 -22.27 21.29 -32.48
N LEU A 30 -21.98 20.40 -33.43
CA LEU A 30 -20.83 19.48 -33.34
C LEU A 30 -19.49 20.21 -33.44
N LEU A 31 -19.36 21.31 -34.19
CA LEU A 31 -18.16 22.14 -34.20
C LEU A 31 -17.99 22.96 -32.90
N GLN A 32 -19.10 23.37 -32.27
CA GLN A 32 -19.10 24.07 -30.98
C GLN A 32 -18.76 23.16 -29.80
N ILE A 33 -18.96 21.85 -29.91
CA ILE A 33 -18.63 20.86 -28.86
C ILE A 33 -17.18 20.37 -28.97
N VAL A 34 -16.56 20.45 -30.16
CA VAL A 34 -15.19 19.91 -30.40
C VAL A 34 -14.09 20.97 -30.33
N ILE A 35 -14.43 22.25 -30.46
CA ILE A 35 -13.46 23.35 -30.37
C ILE A 35 -14.05 24.35 -29.40
N GLY A 36 -13.57 24.37 -28.16
CA GLY A 36 -13.90 25.42 -27.20
C GLY A 36 -13.48 26.77 -27.78
N ILE A 37 -14.41 27.46 -28.43
CA ILE A 37 -14.17 28.81 -28.92
C ILE A 37 -14.10 29.70 -27.67
N PRO A 38 -12.99 30.42 -27.42
CA PRO A 38 -12.98 31.41 -26.36
C PRO A 38 -14.08 32.43 -26.66
N LYS A 39 -14.92 32.75 -25.67
CA LYS A 39 -15.70 33.99 -25.73
C LYS A 39 -14.69 35.09 -26.05
N VAL A 40 -14.82 35.67 -27.24
CA VAL A 40 -14.02 36.81 -27.67
C VAL A 40 -14.43 37.95 -26.73
N PHE A 41 -13.72 38.08 -25.62
CA PHE A 41 -13.62 39.35 -24.93
C PHE A 41 -13.05 40.32 -25.96
N ALA A 42 -13.69 41.47 -26.09
CA ALA A 42 -13.26 42.49 -27.04
C ALA A 42 -11.80 42.83 -26.73
N VAL A 43 -10.89 42.39 -27.58
CA VAL A 43 -9.51 42.88 -27.60
C VAL A 43 -9.65 44.38 -27.89
N VAL A 44 -9.36 45.20 -26.89
CA VAL A 44 -9.29 46.64 -27.07
C VAL A 44 -7.96 46.89 -27.79
N ASP A 45 -8.02 47.13 -29.10
CA ASP A 45 -6.86 47.41 -29.93
C ASP A 45 -5.97 48.49 -29.27
N GLY A 46 -4.76 48.09 -28.85
CA GLY A 46 -3.73 49.00 -28.34
C GLY A 46 -3.41 48.92 -26.84
N GLU A 47 -4.04 48.07 -26.03
CA GLU A 47 -3.70 47.91 -24.59
C GLU A 47 -2.76 46.71 -24.33
N PRO A 48 -1.98 46.69 -23.23
CA PRO A 48 -1.06 45.60 -22.94
C PRO A 48 -1.78 44.36 -22.42
N GLU A 49 -1.39 43.18 -22.93
CA GLU A 49 -1.87 41.88 -22.46
C GLU A 49 -0.80 41.13 -21.65
N ILE A 50 -1.22 40.16 -20.84
CA ILE A 50 -0.33 39.24 -20.12
C ILE A 50 -0.67 37.82 -20.57
N ALA A 51 0.28 37.14 -21.21
CA ALA A 51 0.16 35.74 -21.54
C ALA A 51 0.56 34.90 -20.32
N VAL A 52 -0.28 33.92 -19.98
CA VAL A 52 -0.07 33.01 -18.85
C VAL A 52 -0.04 31.60 -19.42
N THR A 53 1.10 30.93 -19.29
CA THR A 53 1.30 29.57 -19.80
C THR A 53 1.52 28.62 -18.63
N LEU A 54 0.74 27.54 -18.57
CA LEU A 54 0.96 26.46 -17.61
C LEU A 54 2.26 25.73 -17.98
N ASN A 55 3.24 25.72 -17.08
CA ASN A 55 4.49 25.00 -17.27
C ASN A 55 4.35 23.54 -16.84
N THR A 56 4.08 23.32 -15.55
CA THR A 56 4.03 21.99 -14.94
C THR A 56 3.03 21.93 -13.79
N ALA A 57 2.55 20.72 -13.51
CA ALA A 57 1.88 20.38 -12.27
C ALA A 57 2.43 19.05 -11.78
N THR A 58 3.18 19.06 -10.67
CA THR A 58 3.92 17.88 -10.20
C THR A 58 3.72 17.63 -8.70
N PRO A 59 3.53 16.36 -8.28
CA PRO A 59 3.46 15.15 -9.10
C PRO A 59 2.16 15.05 -9.91
N ASN A 60 2.21 14.40 -11.08
CA ASN A 60 1.05 14.04 -11.91
C ASN A 60 1.40 12.79 -12.75
N PRO A 61 0.92 11.58 -12.42
CA PRO A 61 -0.15 11.32 -11.46
C PRO A 61 0.25 11.59 -10.00
N ALA A 62 -0.73 12.00 -9.18
CA ALA A 62 -0.57 12.33 -7.77
C ALA A 62 -1.28 11.29 -6.88
N LYS A 63 -0.82 11.13 -5.65
CA LYS A 63 -1.56 10.44 -4.58
C LYS A 63 -2.56 11.39 -3.94
N ALA A 64 -3.56 10.85 -3.24
CA ALA A 64 -4.60 11.67 -2.59
C ALA A 64 -4.03 12.63 -1.52
N SER A 65 -2.91 12.25 -0.89
CA SER A 65 -2.22 13.03 0.14
C SER A 65 -1.23 14.06 -0.39
N ASP A 66 -0.88 14.00 -1.68
CA ASP A 66 0.22 14.81 -2.24
C ASP A 66 -0.16 16.29 -2.30
N GLU A 67 0.79 17.15 -1.91
CA GLU A 67 0.77 18.55 -2.33
C GLU A 67 1.33 18.67 -3.74
N ILE A 68 0.50 19.10 -4.68
CA ILE A 68 0.86 19.28 -6.09
C ILE A 68 1.33 20.72 -6.29
N THR A 69 2.55 20.88 -6.77
CA THR A 69 3.09 22.19 -7.16
C THR A 69 2.66 22.51 -8.58
N VAL A 70 1.93 23.61 -8.75
CA VAL A 70 1.51 24.14 -10.05
C VAL A 70 2.38 25.34 -10.37
N ASN A 71 3.06 25.30 -11.52
CA ASN A 71 3.94 26.36 -12.00
C ASN A 71 3.38 26.99 -13.29
N TYR A 72 3.34 28.31 -13.31
CA TYR A 72 2.97 29.12 -14.47
C TYR A 72 4.11 30.03 -14.88
N LYS A 73 4.30 30.19 -16.19
CA LYS A 73 5.12 31.23 -16.80
C LYS A 73 4.26 32.44 -17.15
N ILE A 74 4.71 33.61 -16.73
CA ILE A 74 4.09 34.91 -17.00
C ILE A 74 4.92 35.65 -18.04
N THR A 75 4.29 35.93 -19.18
CA THR A 75 4.91 36.63 -20.31
C THR A 75 4.11 37.89 -20.62
N PRO A 76 4.53 39.06 -20.11
CA PRO A 76 3.93 40.32 -20.48
C PRO A 76 4.07 40.60 -21.99
N THR A 77 3.11 41.31 -22.57
CA THR A 77 3.22 41.73 -23.98
C THR A 77 4.46 42.58 -24.16
N LYS A 78 5.27 42.30 -25.18
CA LYS A 78 6.53 43.03 -25.40
C LYS A 78 6.31 44.51 -25.69
N GLU A 79 5.34 44.85 -26.52
CA GLU A 79 5.07 46.23 -26.91
C GLU A 79 3.58 46.52 -27.11
N PHE A 80 3.15 47.74 -26.78
CA PHE A 80 1.79 48.23 -27.05
C PHE A 80 1.80 49.74 -27.34
N THR A 81 0.65 50.34 -27.69
CA THR A 81 0.56 51.77 -28.09
C THR A 81 -0.67 52.44 -27.50
N ARG A 82 -0.48 53.55 -26.77
CA ARG A 82 -1.56 54.23 -26.01
C ARG A 82 -1.55 55.75 -26.20
N ASP A 83 -2.72 56.40 -26.05
CA ASP A 83 -2.86 57.87 -26.11
C ASP A 83 -2.18 58.57 -24.93
N THR A 84 -1.46 59.66 -25.19
CA THR A 84 -0.55 60.33 -24.22
C THR A 84 -1.23 61.24 -23.19
N LYS A 85 -2.57 61.30 -23.13
CA LYS A 85 -3.32 62.35 -22.41
C LYS A 85 -3.75 62.05 -20.98
N THR A 86 -3.29 60.95 -20.39
CA THR A 86 -3.49 60.65 -18.97
C THR A 86 -2.11 60.43 -18.35
N ASP A 87 -1.41 61.54 -18.10
CA ASP A 87 -0.08 61.56 -17.49
C ASP A 87 -0.10 60.93 -16.09
N ASN A 88 0.97 60.19 -15.82
CA ASN A 88 1.21 59.37 -14.64
C ASN A 88 0.87 60.10 -13.31
N THR A 89 -0.11 59.57 -12.58
CA THR A 89 -0.55 60.09 -11.27
C THR A 89 0.16 59.45 -10.08
N ASP A 90 1.08 58.51 -10.30
CA ASP A 90 1.72 57.72 -9.25
C ASP A 90 2.63 58.60 -8.37
N ASP A 91 2.67 58.26 -7.08
CA ASP A 91 3.64 58.81 -6.16
C ASP A 91 5.05 58.38 -6.60
N LYS A 92 6.06 59.24 -6.41
CA LYS A 92 7.45 58.96 -6.77
C LYS A 92 8.30 58.99 -5.54
N GLU A 93 9.22 58.06 -5.45
CA GLU A 93 10.24 58.02 -4.42
C GLU A 93 11.61 58.07 -5.08
N VAL A 94 12.45 58.98 -4.63
CA VAL A 94 13.74 59.25 -5.28
C VAL A 94 14.83 59.32 -4.23
N VAL A 95 15.88 58.54 -4.46
CA VAL A 95 17.08 58.53 -3.62
C VAL A 95 18.30 58.88 -4.45
N PHE A 96 19.01 59.94 -4.07
CA PHE A 96 20.33 60.27 -4.62
C PHE A 96 21.41 59.68 -3.71
N LEU A 97 22.21 58.76 -4.25
CA LEU A 97 23.41 58.24 -3.61
C LEU A 97 24.61 59.07 -4.09
N LEU A 98 25.22 59.81 -3.17
CA LEU A 98 26.28 60.78 -3.48
C LEU A 98 27.62 60.35 -2.87
N ASP A 99 28.63 60.12 -3.71
CA ASP A 99 30.00 59.84 -3.31
C ASP A 99 30.60 61.02 -2.51
N LYS A 100 31.10 60.74 -1.30
CA LYS A 100 31.85 61.68 -0.45
C LYS A 100 33.21 61.12 -0.02
N SER A 101 33.77 60.21 -0.82
CA SER A 101 35.12 59.68 -0.66
C SER A 101 36.19 60.76 -0.87
N ARG A 102 37.40 60.52 -0.39
CA ARG A 102 38.54 61.43 -0.54
C ARG A 102 38.78 61.83 -1.98
N SER A 103 38.61 60.91 -2.93
CA SER A 103 38.89 61.17 -4.33
C SER A 103 37.68 61.63 -5.16
N MET A 104 36.56 61.99 -4.54
CA MET A 104 35.49 62.74 -5.19
C MET A 104 35.93 64.20 -5.42
N THR A 105 36.56 64.49 -6.56
CA THR A 105 37.08 65.82 -6.92
C THR A 105 36.10 66.69 -7.72
N GLN A 106 35.03 66.12 -8.26
CA GLN A 106 34.08 66.82 -9.13
C GLN A 106 32.84 67.38 -8.43
N SER A 107 32.75 67.32 -7.09
CA SER A 107 31.59 67.77 -6.29
C SER A 107 31.12 69.18 -6.65
N ASP A 108 32.04 70.14 -6.80
CA ASP A 108 31.68 71.53 -7.12
C ASP A 108 31.16 71.70 -8.55
N LYS A 109 31.63 70.87 -9.49
CA LYS A 109 31.25 70.96 -10.90
C LYS A 109 29.89 70.31 -11.16
N ILE A 110 29.64 69.12 -10.60
CA ILE A 110 28.38 68.38 -10.80
C ILE A 110 27.19 69.02 -10.05
N LYS A 111 27.46 69.78 -8.98
CA LYS A 111 26.45 70.41 -8.11
C LYS A 111 25.34 71.15 -8.86
N ASN A 112 25.72 72.00 -9.82
CA ASN A 112 24.73 72.74 -10.61
C ASN A 112 24.01 71.84 -11.62
N GLY A 113 24.68 70.83 -12.19
CA GLY A 113 24.05 69.84 -13.07
C GLY A 113 22.98 69.01 -12.37
N LEU A 114 23.25 68.53 -11.15
CA LEU A 114 22.25 67.79 -10.36
C LEU A 114 21.03 68.65 -10.04
N VAL A 115 21.24 69.90 -9.63
CA VAL A 115 20.14 70.77 -9.18
C VAL A 115 19.38 71.36 -10.36
N ASN A 116 20.09 71.96 -11.33
CA ASN A 116 19.46 72.70 -12.42
C ASN A 116 18.89 71.79 -13.51
N GLU A 117 19.37 70.56 -13.65
CA GLU A 117 18.86 69.62 -14.65
C GLU A 117 18.06 68.50 -13.97
N MET A 118 18.70 67.69 -13.12
CA MET A 118 18.10 66.44 -12.62
C MET A 118 16.97 66.68 -11.60
N VAL A 119 17.19 67.51 -10.58
CA VAL A 119 16.14 67.89 -9.61
C VAL A 119 15.01 68.65 -10.30
N ASN A 120 15.33 69.49 -11.28
CA ASN A 120 14.33 70.21 -12.06
C ASN A 120 13.46 69.28 -12.92
N ALA A 121 14.03 68.23 -13.51
CA ALA A 121 13.29 67.22 -14.24
C ALA A 121 12.42 66.35 -13.32
N LEU A 122 12.92 66.04 -12.12
CA LEU A 122 12.19 65.28 -11.11
C LEU A 122 11.01 66.05 -10.52
N ILE A 123 11.11 67.37 -10.39
CA ILE A 123 10.10 68.23 -9.73
C ILE A 123 9.74 69.40 -10.65
N LYS A 124 8.69 69.25 -11.47
CA LYS A 124 8.36 70.17 -12.58
C LYS A 124 7.51 71.41 -12.21
N ASP A 125 6.68 71.36 -11.16
CA ASP A 125 5.87 72.51 -10.67
C ASP A 125 5.58 72.39 -9.17
N ASN A 126 5.04 73.45 -8.53
CA ASN A 126 4.64 73.55 -7.10
C ASN A 126 3.58 72.51 -6.63
N ASN A 127 3.34 71.43 -7.37
CA ASN A 127 2.53 70.29 -6.94
C ASN A 127 3.33 69.41 -5.96
N ILE A 128 3.32 69.84 -4.70
CA ILE A 128 4.07 69.31 -3.56
C ILE A 128 3.64 67.88 -3.16
N SER A 129 2.57 67.31 -3.72
CA SER A 129 1.91 66.12 -3.14
C SER A 129 2.39 64.74 -3.63
N LYS A 130 3.35 64.62 -4.56
CA LYS A 130 3.62 63.35 -5.26
C LYS A 130 5.08 62.90 -5.39
N VAL A 131 6.07 63.59 -4.83
CA VAL A 131 7.49 63.17 -4.88
C VAL A 131 8.06 63.16 -3.47
N ASN A 132 8.48 62.00 -2.98
CA ASN A 132 9.24 61.84 -1.74
C ASN A 132 10.73 61.69 -2.11
N PHE A 133 11.59 62.54 -1.54
CA PHE A 133 12.98 62.63 -1.94
C PHE A 133 13.92 62.55 -0.74
N THR A 134 14.97 61.76 -0.87
CA THR A 134 16.06 61.66 0.11
C THR A 134 17.42 61.67 -0.59
N THR A 135 18.42 62.22 0.09
CA THR A 135 19.83 62.12 -0.31
C THR A 135 20.61 61.30 0.69
N ILE A 136 21.40 60.36 0.21
CA ILE A 136 22.27 59.52 1.02
C ILE A 136 23.70 59.76 0.54
N SER A 137 24.54 60.29 1.42
CA SER A 137 25.97 60.38 1.14
C SER A 137 26.67 59.11 1.61
N TYR A 138 27.60 58.60 0.81
CA TYR A 138 28.35 57.40 1.15
C TYR A 138 29.87 57.65 1.08
N ASN A 139 30.54 57.20 2.15
CA ASN A 139 31.99 57.03 2.25
C ASN A 139 32.24 55.84 3.20
N GLU A 140 33.15 55.93 4.17
CA GLU A 140 33.22 54.95 5.28
C GLU A 140 32.05 55.01 6.27
N ASN A 141 31.25 56.10 6.24
CA ASN A 141 30.05 56.30 7.03
C ASN A 141 28.90 56.72 6.11
N VAL A 142 27.86 55.89 5.99
CA VAL A 142 26.65 56.22 5.26
C VAL A 142 25.80 57.19 6.09
N LYS A 143 25.38 58.30 5.49
CA LYS A 143 24.54 59.32 6.13
C LYS A 143 23.31 59.60 5.29
N VAL A 144 22.14 59.31 5.85
CA VAL A 144 20.82 59.60 5.27
C VAL A 144 20.43 61.03 5.62
N ASN A 145 20.00 61.80 4.63
CA ASN A 145 19.52 63.17 4.79
C ASN A 145 18.09 63.24 4.20
N GLU A 146 17.11 62.96 5.05
CA GLU A 146 15.70 63.14 4.68
C GLU A 146 15.41 64.63 4.42
N VAL A 147 14.67 64.94 3.36
CA VAL A 147 14.31 66.33 3.02
C VAL A 147 12.95 66.66 3.63
N ASP A 148 12.90 67.64 4.52
CA ASP A 148 11.66 68.14 5.11
C ASP A 148 10.81 68.91 4.06
N PRO A 149 9.58 68.45 3.75
CA PRO A 149 8.67 69.14 2.85
C PRO A 149 8.26 70.55 3.31
N ASN A 150 8.41 70.85 4.60
CA ASN A 150 8.06 72.13 5.23
C ASN A 150 9.28 72.95 5.65
N ALA A 151 10.45 72.68 5.04
CA ALA A 151 11.69 73.38 5.36
C ALA A 151 11.51 74.92 5.28
N LYS A 152 12.24 75.62 6.14
CA LYS A 152 12.26 77.08 6.21
C LYS A 152 13.66 77.60 5.88
N ASP A 153 13.74 78.79 5.30
CA ASP A 153 15.00 79.50 5.10
C ASP A 153 15.59 79.97 6.45
N ASN A 154 16.79 80.55 6.39
CA ASN A 154 17.51 81.06 7.56
C ASN A 154 16.79 82.23 8.26
N ASN A 155 15.71 82.76 7.69
CA ASN A 155 14.86 83.82 8.25
C ASN A 155 13.51 83.28 8.76
N GLY A 156 13.28 81.97 8.69
CA GLY A 156 12.05 81.30 9.13
C GLY A 156 10.90 81.33 8.13
N ALA A 157 11.12 81.79 6.88
CA ALA A 157 10.13 81.75 5.80
C ALA A 157 10.10 80.36 5.15
N ALA A 158 8.93 79.84 4.81
CA ALA A 158 8.81 78.54 4.15
C ALA A 158 9.47 78.59 2.76
N ILE A 159 10.39 77.66 2.50
CA ILE A 159 10.96 77.47 1.16
C ILE A 159 10.14 76.42 0.42
N ASN A 160 10.07 76.53 -0.92
CA ASN A 160 9.36 75.52 -1.71
C ASN A 160 10.12 74.18 -1.68
N TYR A 161 9.41 73.07 -1.80
CA TYR A 161 10.02 71.73 -1.65
C TYR A 161 11.14 71.45 -2.65
N LYS A 162 11.00 71.95 -3.89
CA LYS A 162 12.03 71.85 -4.92
C LYS A 162 13.34 72.53 -4.52
N GLU A 163 13.23 73.70 -3.89
CA GLU A 163 14.34 74.44 -3.32
C GLU A 163 14.92 73.72 -2.09
N ALA A 164 14.08 73.11 -1.24
CA ALA A 164 14.54 72.27 -0.12
C ALA A 164 15.35 71.05 -0.60
N VAL A 165 14.87 70.36 -1.64
CA VAL A 165 15.58 69.24 -2.30
C VAL A 165 16.90 69.72 -2.91
N GLY A 166 16.85 70.82 -3.66
CA GLY A 166 18.05 71.44 -4.24
C GLY A 166 19.07 71.83 -3.17
N ASN A 167 18.61 72.39 -2.05
CA ASN A 167 19.47 72.75 -0.91
C ASN A 167 20.07 71.51 -0.25
N SER A 168 19.31 70.43 -0.08
CA SER A 168 19.83 69.17 0.46
C SER A 168 20.99 68.61 -0.36
N VAL A 169 20.83 68.56 -1.70
CA VAL A 169 21.91 68.15 -2.61
C VAL A 169 23.11 69.10 -2.53
N LYS A 170 22.87 70.41 -2.53
CA LYS A 170 23.93 71.44 -2.45
C LYS A 170 24.71 71.39 -1.14
N ASN A 171 24.03 71.09 -0.03
CA ASN A 171 24.61 71.01 1.30
C ASN A 171 25.56 69.82 1.39
N ILE A 172 25.09 68.62 1.00
CA ILE A 172 25.92 67.41 1.02
C ILE A 172 27.14 67.56 0.11
N LEU A 173 26.97 68.07 -1.11
CA LEU A 173 28.11 68.28 -2.00
C LEU A 173 29.08 69.36 -1.49
N GLY A 174 28.59 70.33 -0.71
CA GLY A 174 29.40 71.36 -0.06
C GLY A 174 30.07 70.96 1.25
N GLU A 175 29.70 69.82 1.85
CA GLU A 175 30.41 69.26 3.01
C GLU A 175 31.84 68.84 2.63
N ALA A 176 32.77 68.83 3.58
CA ALA A 176 34.11 68.31 3.31
C ALA A 176 34.05 66.81 2.95
N ASN A 177 34.79 66.39 1.93
CA ASN A 177 34.93 64.97 1.61
C ASN A 177 35.68 64.22 2.71
N SER A 178 35.51 62.89 2.75
CA SER A 178 36.24 62.02 3.65
C SER A 178 37.76 62.12 3.45
N THR A 179 38.51 61.77 4.50
CA THR A 179 39.98 61.57 4.40
C THR A 179 40.35 60.19 3.85
N LYS A 180 39.37 59.30 3.65
CA LYS A 180 39.53 57.95 3.10
C LYS A 180 38.81 57.80 1.77
N ASP A 181 39.30 56.88 0.94
CA ASP A 181 38.70 56.60 -0.37
C ASP A 181 37.67 55.46 -0.35
N THR A 182 37.17 55.13 0.83
CA THR A 182 36.15 54.10 1.05
C THR A 182 34.81 54.56 0.48
N ARG A 183 34.14 53.70 -0.27
CA ARG A 183 32.81 53.91 -0.87
C ARG A 183 31.86 52.78 -0.48
N ASN A 184 31.22 52.87 0.67
CA ASN A 184 30.22 51.87 1.10
C ASN A 184 28.88 52.10 0.38
N LEU A 185 28.82 51.71 -0.90
CA LEU A 185 27.66 51.92 -1.75
C LEU A 185 26.56 50.88 -1.43
N GLY A 186 26.93 49.66 -1.08
CA GLY A 186 26.00 48.60 -0.68
C GLY A 186 25.21 48.97 0.57
N ASP A 187 25.89 49.50 1.58
CA ASP A 187 25.24 50.05 2.78
C ASP A 187 24.28 51.20 2.43
N ALA A 188 24.67 52.08 1.49
CA ALA A 188 23.83 53.19 1.05
C ALA A 188 22.59 52.73 0.27
N ILE A 189 22.70 51.65 -0.52
CA ILE A 189 21.58 51.00 -1.19
C ILE A 189 20.62 50.38 -0.16
N ASN A 190 21.13 49.72 0.89
CA ASN A 190 20.28 49.19 1.97
C ASN A 190 19.47 50.29 2.67
N GLU A 191 20.07 51.45 2.93
CA GLU A 191 19.35 52.61 3.47
C GLU A 191 18.32 53.18 2.49
N ALA A 192 18.61 53.17 1.18
CA ALA A 192 17.63 53.53 0.15
C ALA A 192 16.42 52.58 0.17
N VAL A 193 16.65 51.27 0.28
CA VAL A 193 15.58 50.26 0.39
C VAL A 193 14.76 50.45 1.67
N LYS A 194 15.39 50.75 2.81
CA LYS A 194 14.65 51.09 4.04
C LYS A 194 13.75 52.31 3.87
N PHE A 195 14.22 53.33 3.15
CA PHE A 195 13.41 54.51 2.83
C PHE A 195 12.18 54.13 2.00
N PHE A 196 12.35 53.32 0.96
CA PHE A 196 11.22 52.85 0.13
C PHE A 196 10.22 51.98 0.92
N ASN A 197 10.71 51.04 1.73
CA ASN A 197 9.85 50.14 2.51
C ASN A 197 9.05 50.86 3.61
N LYS A 198 9.54 52.01 4.09
CA LYS A 198 8.78 52.86 5.05
C LYS A 198 7.50 53.44 4.43
N ASN A 199 7.43 53.49 3.10
CA ASN A 199 6.32 54.07 2.34
C ASN A 199 5.58 53.03 1.47
N ASP A 200 5.83 51.73 1.65
CA ASP A 200 5.43 50.62 0.77
C ASP A 200 3.91 50.42 0.63
N GLU A 201 3.09 51.07 1.46
CA GLU A 201 1.62 51.11 1.33
C GLU A 201 1.17 51.93 0.10
N LYS A 202 2.07 52.67 -0.54
CA LYS A 202 1.83 53.47 -1.75
C LYS A 202 2.57 52.85 -2.93
N ASP A 203 1.82 52.49 -3.97
CA ASP A 203 2.36 51.94 -5.22
C ASP A 203 3.09 53.06 -6.02
N SER A 204 4.36 53.30 -5.65
CA SER A 204 5.18 54.44 -6.04
C SER A 204 6.30 54.06 -7.03
N ILE A 205 6.75 55.04 -7.84
CA ILE A 205 7.91 54.88 -8.71
C ILE A 205 9.19 55.09 -7.90
N LYS A 206 9.92 54.01 -7.62
CA LYS A 206 11.14 54.03 -6.81
C LYS A 206 12.39 54.22 -7.69
N ASN A 207 13.12 55.31 -7.48
CA ASN A 207 14.29 55.69 -8.28
C ASN A 207 15.55 55.74 -7.41
N ILE A 208 16.59 55.01 -7.81
CA ILE A 208 17.92 55.04 -7.21
C ILE A 208 18.86 55.70 -8.21
N ILE A 209 19.44 56.85 -7.82
CA ILE A 209 20.34 57.63 -8.67
C ILE A 209 21.72 57.64 -8.03
N ILE A 210 22.66 56.94 -8.65
CA ILE A 210 24.01 56.72 -8.13
C ILE A 210 24.98 57.69 -8.79
N ILE A 211 25.65 58.53 -8.01
CA ILE A 211 26.67 59.46 -8.49
C ILE A 211 28.01 59.10 -7.85
N SER A 212 28.96 58.61 -8.65
CA SER A 212 30.24 58.09 -8.14
C SER A 212 31.44 58.52 -8.98
N GLU A 213 32.57 58.86 -8.33
CA GLU A 213 33.86 59.13 -9.00
C GLU A 213 34.84 57.94 -8.87
N GLY A 214 34.32 56.75 -8.55
CA GLY A 214 35.09 55.51 -8.46
C GLY A 214 34.27 54.27 -8.09
N GLU A 215 34.97 53.16 -7.85
CA GLU A 215 34.37 51.84 -7.62
C GLU A 215 33.85 51.63 -6.18
N PRO A 216 32.74 50.89 -6.00
CA PRO A 216 32.27 50.51 -4.67
C PRO A 216 33.31 49.68 -3.92
N SER A 217 33.36 49.86 -2.59
CA SER A 217 34.35 49.23 -1.70
C SER A 217 33.79 48.04 -0.91
N ASP A 218 32.47 47.84 -0.90
CA ASP A 218 31.73 46.84 -0.14
C ASP A 218 31.06 45.78 -1.04
N GLN A 219 30.06 45.06 -0.53
CA GLN A 219 29.33 44.02 -1.27
C GLN A 219 27.96 44.52 -1.73
N ILE A 220 27.50 44.02 -2.89
CA ILE A 220 26.17 44.34 -3.41
C ILE A 220 25.10 43.68 -2.52
N PRO A 221 24.03 44.39 -2.14
CA PRO A 221 22.96 43.81 -1.34
C PRO A 221 22.06 42.87 -2.17
N ILE A 222 21.46 41.86 -1.51
CA ILE A 222 20.48 40.95 -2.11
C ILE A 222 19.09 41.60 -1.97
N ILE A 223 18.52 42.08 -3.07
CA ILE A 223 17.23 42.81 -3.12
C ILE A 223 16.40 42.39 -4.34
N ASP A 224 15.08 42.61 -4.30
CA ASP A 224 14.21 42.40 -5.48
C ASP A 224 14.44 43.53 -6.51
N THR A 225 15.15 43.20 -7.59
CA THR A 225 15.61 44.16 -8.59
C THR A 225 14.48 44.69 -9.47
N ASN A 226 13.35 44.01 -9.54
CA ASN A 226 12.24 44.37 -10.44
C ASN A 226 11.40 45.54 -9.93
N GLN A 227 11.76 46.12 -8.78
CA GLN A 227 11.00 47.20 -8.13
C GLN A 227 11.65 48.60 -8.25
N TYR A 228 12.91 48.70 -8.71
CA TYR A 228 13.65 49.96 -8.73
C TYR A 228 13.96 50.42 -10.16
N ASN A 229 14.09 51.74 -10.35
CA ASN A 229 14.73 52.32 -11.53
C ASN A 229 16.13 52.79 -11.11
N VAL A 230 17.17 52.22 -11.70
CA VAL A 230 18.55 52.54 -11.34
C VAL A 230 19.19 53.37 -12.44
N ILE A 231 19.63 54.58 -12.11
CA ILE A 231 20.43 55.43 -13.00
C ILE A 231 21.78 55.66 -12.33
N THR A 232 22.86 55.42 -13.08
CA THR A 232 24.21 55.64 -12.57
C THR A 232 24.93 56.68 -13.41
N LEU A 233 25.51 57.68 -12.77
CA LEU A 233 26.47 58.62 -13.37
C LEU A 233 27.85 58.39 -12.75
N ALA A 234 28.74 57.83 -13.55
CA ALA A 234 30.15 57.69 -13.25
C ALA A 234 30.92 58.95 -13.68
N LEU A 235 31.63 59.59 -12.74
CA LEU A 235 32.31 60.87 -12.94
C LEU A 235 33.81 60.67 -13.17
N ASN A 236 34.31 61.07 -14.34
CA ASN A 236 35.74 61.03 -14.63
C ASN A 236 36.53 62.13 -13.92
N LYS A 237 37.82 61.90 -13.66
CA LYS A 237 38.71 62.84 -12.98
C LYS A 237 39.28 63.90 -13.91
N THR A 238 40.08 63.51 -14.90
CA THR A 238 40.71 64.42 -15.88
C THR A 238 41.07 63.67 -17.16
N SER A 239 41.55 64.41 -18.17
CA SER A 239 41.82 63.87 -19.52
C SER A 239 43.02 62.93 -19.53
N SER A 240 43.84 63.03 -18.49
CA SER A 240 45.03 62.22 -18.22
C SER A 240 44.77 61.05 -17.26
N TYR A 241 43.57 60.94 -16.69
CA TYR A 241 43.18 59.86 -15.78
C TYR A 241 41.68 59.53 -15.90
N VAL A 242 41.36 58.47 -16.65
CA VAL A 242 40.01 57.88 -16.76
C VAL A 242 39.89 56.79 -15.69
N ASN A 243 38.83 56.82 -14.89
CA ASN A 243 38.65 55.82 -13.84
C ASN A 243 38.17 54.48 -14.44
N ASP A 244 38.49 53.37 -13.77
CA ASP A 244 37.83 52.08 -14.00
C ASP A 244 36.49 52.06 -13.26
N TYR A 245 35.44 51.60 -13.94
CA TYR A 245 34.08 51.47 -13.38
C TYR A 245 33.49 50.08 -13.64
N SER A 246 34.33 49.09 -13.91
CA SER A 246 33.89 47.72 -14.19
C SER A 246 32.96 47.17 -13.11
N LYS A 247 33.27 47.37 -11.82
CA LYS A 247 32.42 46.89 -10.70
C LYS A 247 31.15 47.72 -10.54
N LEU A 248 31.24 49.03 -10.68
CA LEU A 248 30.09 49.93 -10.61
C LEU A 248 29.09 49.65 -11.75
N LYS A 249 29.58 49.31 -12.95
CA LYS A 249 28.76 48.89 -14.08
C LYS A 249 28.13 47.51 -13.87
N GLU A 250 28.86 46.57 -13.28
CA GLU A 250 28.31 45.27 -12.85
C GLU A 250 27.18 45.45 -11.83
N TRP A 251 27.39 46.32 -10.83
CA TRP A 251 26.39 46.59 -9.80
C TRP A 251 25.16 47.31 -10.35
N HIS A 252 25.35 48.26 -11.26
CA HIS A 252 24.23 48.90 -11.96
C HIS A 252 23.31 47.86 -12.61
N LYS A 253 23.88 46.90 -13.35
CA LYS A 253 23.13 45.83 -14.00
C LYS A 253 22.48 44.89 -12.97
N ALA A 254 23.21 44.51 -11.94
CA ALA A 254 22.73 43.60 -10.90
C ALA A 254 21.64 44.22 -10.01
N LEU A 255 21.49 45.55 -9.97
CA LEU A 255 20.39 46.26 -9.30
C LEU A 255 19.17 46.47 -10.21
N GLY A 256 19.18 45.95 -11.44
CA GLY A 256 18.09 46.11 -12.42
C GLY A 256 18.24 47.32 -13.36
N GLY A 257 19.40 47.97 -13.41
CA GLY A 257 19.66 49.07 -14.34
C GLY A 257 19.95 48.62 -15.77
N SER A 258 19.31 49.27 -16.75
CA SER A 258 19.52 49.05 -18.18
C SER A 258 20.77 49.79 -18.71
N GLU A 259 21.40 49.32 -19.78
CA GLU A 259 22.65 49.91 -20.29
C GLU A 259 22.54 51.41 -20.66
N GLU A 260 21.35 51.83 -21.10
CA GLU A 260 21.00 53.22 -21.42
C GLU A 260 20.87 54.13 -20.18
N ASN A 261 20.74 53.56 -18.99
CA ASN A 261 20.70 54.27 -17.70
C ASN A 261 22.09 54.39 -17.05
N TYR A 262 23.15 53.91 -17.72
CA TYR A 262 24.52 54.02 -17.27
C TYR A 262 25.26 55.13 -18.04
N PHE A 263 25.56 56.22 -17.34
CA PHE A 263 26.19 57.40 -17.90
C PHE A 263 27.62 57.56 -17.38
N VAL A 264 28.52 58.02 -18.25
CA VAL A 264 29.91 58.32 -17.89
C VAL A 264 30.24 59.73 -18.34
N SER A 265 30.68 60.59 -17.42
CA SER A 265 31.04 61.98 -17.74
C SER A 265 32.26 62.06 -18.65
N SER A 266 32.45 63.19 -19.31
CA SER A 266 33.64 63.46 -20.11
C SER A 266 34.89 63.45 -19.22
N ALA A 267 36.01 63.05 -19.81
CA ALA A 267 37.31 63.18 -19.15
C ALA A 267 37.90 64.59 -19.35
N ALA A 268 37.20 65.57 -19.92
CA ALA A 268 37.80 66.89 -20.20
C ALA A 268 38.08 67.66 -18.89
N GLU A 269 39.19 68.39 -18.79
CA GLU A 269 39.52 69.17 -17.57
C GLU A 269 38.44 70.19 -17.20
N SER A 270 37.75 70.73 -18.21
CA SER A 270 36.64 71.67 -18.04
C SER A 270 35.38 71.03 -17.45
N HIS A 271 35.16 69.71 -17.67
CA HIS A 271 33.97 68.98 -17.22
C HIS A 271 32.66 69.71 -17.53
N ASN A 272 32.61 70.34 -18.70
CA ASN A 272 31.47 71.15 -19.11
C ASN A 272 30.19 70.33 -19.25
N ASP A 273 30.29 69.03 -19.51
CA ASP A 273 29.14 68.13 -19.69
C ASP A 273 28.36 67.87 -18.40
N ILE A 274 29.01 67.96 -17.23
CA ILE A 274 28.38 67.79 -15.91
C ILE A 274 28.06 69.11 -15.19
N ASN A 275 28.77 70.18 -15.52
CA ASN A 275 28.54 71.50 -14.95
C ASN A 275 27.43 72.19 -15.74
N SER A 276 26.31 72.57 -15.11
CA SER A 276 25.22 73.35 -15.74
C SER A 276 25.12 74.74 -15.12
N ASN A 277 26.08 75.61 -15.41
CA ASN A 277 26.04 77.00 -14.98
C ASN A 277 25.32 77.88 -16.01
N THR A 278 24.34 78.68 -15.57
CA THR A 278 23.48 79.49 -16.44
C THR A 278 24.19 80.67 -17.11
N SER A 279 25.45 80.95 -16.77
CA SER A 279 26.23 82.10 -17.24
C SER A 279 27.20 81.81 -18.41
N THR A 280 27.30 80.55 -18.88
CA THR A 280 28.22 80.16 -19.95
C THR A 280 27.46 79.54 -21.14
N SER A 281 27.40 80.24 -22.26
CA SER A 281 26.79 79.75 -23.51
C SER A 281 27.79 78.92 -24.32
N GLY A 282 27.74 77.59 -24.17
CA GLY A 282 28.45 76.61 -24.99
C GLY A 282 27.57 75.36 -25.19
N SER A 283 27.69 74.69 -26.34
CA SER A 283 26.85 73.54 -26.73
C SER A 283 26.89 72.37 -25.75
N ASP A 284 28.01 72.21 -25.06
CA ASP A 284 28.30 71.02 -24.24
C ASP A 284 28.00 71.25 -22.74
N ASN A 285 27.52 72.45 -22.36
CA ASN A 285 27.25 72.84 -20.96
C ASN A 285 26.10 72.00 -20.36
N GLY A 286 26.40 71.18 -19.36
CA GLY A 286 25.46 70.28 -18.67
C GLY A 286 24.89 69.16 -19.55
N GLU A 287 25.50 68.84 -20.70
CA GLU A 287 24.92 67.91 -21.68
C GLU A 287 24.57 66.54 -21.11
N ILE A 288 25.43 65.93 -20.29
CA ILE A 288 25.15 64.60 -19.72
C ILE A 288 24.07 64.67 -18.64
N CYS A 289 24.07 65.73 -17.83
CA CYS A 289 23.03 65.97 -16.84
C CYS A 289 21.67 66.23 -17.50
N LYS A 290 21.63 66.88 -18.67
CA LYS A 290 20.41 67.06 -19.49
C LYS A 290 19.90 65.74 -20.08
N LYS A 291 20.81 64.87 -20.53
CA LYS A 291 20.46 63.50 -20.98
C LYS A 291 19.85 62.70 -19.84
N ILE A 292 20.49 62.71 -18.67
CA ILE A 292 19.97 62.04 -17.47
C ILE A 292 18.63 62.65 -17.03
N ALA A 293 18.51 63.98 -17.03
CA ALA A 293 17.28 64.68 -16.72
C ALA A 293 16.13 64.30 -17.67
N THR A 294 16.42 64.12 -18.96
CA THR A 294 15.44 63.63 -19.94
C THR A 294 15.02 62.19 -19.63
N ARG A 295 15.97 61.31 -19.30
CA ARG A 295 15.68 59.93 -18.92
C ARG A 295 14.88 59.85 -17.62
N LEU A 296 15.20 60.68 -16.63
CA LEU A 296 14.44 60.82 -15.39
C LEU A 296 13.02 61.33 -15.64
N ASP A 297 12.84 62.24 -16.59
CA ASP A 297 11.52 62.70 -17.00
C ASP A 297 10.69 61.56 -17.63
N ASP A 298 11.30 60.80 -18.54
CA ASP A 298 10.65 59.65 -19.18
C ASP A 298 10.24 58.59 -18.16
N ILE A 299 11.13 58.25 -17.23
CA ILE A 299 10.89 57.26 -16.17
C ILE A 299 9.82 57.72 -15.18
N ASN A 300 9.81 59.00 -14.78
CA ASN A 300 8.93 59.46 -13.70
C ASN A 300 7.57 59.96 -14.18
N TYR A 301 7.46 60.39 -15.44
CA TYR A 301 6.25 61.02 -15.93
C TYR A 301 5.63 60.29 -17.11
N LYS A 302 6.41 59.46 -17.83
CA LYS A 302 5.94 58.81 -19.06
C LYS A 302 5.89 57.29 -18.98
N SER A 303 6.38 56.65 -17.91
CA SER A 303 6.25 55.19 -17.70
C SER A 303 4.80 54.76 -17.43
N TYR A 304 4.49 53.50 -17.71
CA TYR A 304 3.19 52.90 -17.44
C TYR A 304 3.34 51.60 -16.64
N SER A 305 2.53 51.43 -15.59
CA SER A 305 2.55 50.24 -14.73
C SER A 305 1.19 49.54 -14.77
N LEU A 306 1.20 48.24 -15.09
CA LEU A 306 0.08 47.33 -14.85
C LEU A 306 0.11 46.91 -13.38
N LYS A 307 -0.91 47.34 -12.64
CA LYS A 307 -1.03 47.17 -11.19
C LYS A 307 -2.10 46.14 -10.85
N GLY A 308 -2.02 45.59 -9.63
CA GLY A 308 -3.00 44.63 -9.10
C GLY A 308 -3.12 43.37 -9.95
N VAL A 309 -1.99 42.88 -10.48
CA VAL A 309 -1.96 41.68 -11.30
C VAL A 309 -2.19 40.47 -10.40
N LYS A 310 -3.23 39.67 -10.67
CA LYS A 310 -3.55 38.47 -9.89
C LYS A 310 -3.87 37.31 -10.80
N LEU A 311 -3.44 36.11 -10.43
CA LEU A 311 -4.04 34.88 -10.98
C LEU A 311 -5.16 34.42 -10.05
N ASN A 312 -6.32 34.14 -10.63
CA ASN A 312 -7.52 33.74 -9.93
C ASN A 312 -7.91 32.34 -10.39
N PHE A 313 -8.24 31.48 -9.43
CA PHE A 313 -8.55 30.07 -9.66
C PHE A 313 -9.80 29.64 -8.88
N ASP A 314 -10.74 28.99 -9.55
CA ASP A 314 -11.79 28.19 -8.93
C ASP A 314 -11.36 26.71 -9.01
N LEU A 315 -11.00 26.16 -7.85
CA LEU A 315 -10.49 24.79 -7.71
C LEU A 315 -11.57 23.71 -7.98
N GLY A 316 -12.80 24.10 -8.34
CA GLY A 316 -13.87 23.21 -8.79
C GLY A 316 -14.42 22.28 -7.70
N GLY A 317 -14.14 22.58 -6.43
CA GLY A 317 -14.45 21.69 -5.31
C GLY A 317 -13.68 20.36 -5.34
N ASN A 318 -12.68 20.23 -6.20
CA ASN A 318 -11.83 19.04 -6.33
C ASN A 318 -10.52 19.18 -5.55
N PHE A 319 -10.04 20.42 -5.37
CA PHE A 319 -8.81 20.72 -4.65
C PHE A 319 -9.04 21.75 -3.55
N GLU A 320 -8.15 21.75 -2.57
CA GLU A 320 -8.01 22.78 -1.53
C GLU A 320 -6.68 23.52 -1.71
N PRO A 321 -6.64 24.84 -1.40
CA PRO A 321 -5.41 25.61 -1.48
C PRO A 321 -4.41 25.14 -0.42
N ALA A 322 -3.14 25.06 -0.80
CA ALA A 322 -2.02 24.81 0.12
C ALA A 322 -1.06 26.01 0.07
N ASN A 323 0.24 25.80 0.30
CA ASN A 323 1.21 26.89 0.38
C ASN A 323 1.24 27.76 -0.90
N GLY A 324 1.25 29.08 -0.72
CA GLY A 324 1.32 30.06 -1.82
C GLY A 324 -0.02 30.38 -2.50
N LEU A 325 -1.15 29.83 -2.03
CA LEU A 325 -2.47 30.12 -2.58
C LEU A 325 -3.47 30.43 -1.46
N THR A 326 -4.21 31.53 -1.56
CA THR A 326 -5.18 31.94 -0.52
C THR A 326 -6.53 32.26 -1.12
N TYR A 327 -7.61 32.05 -0.37
CA TYR A 327 -8.95 32.48 -0.78
C TYR A 327 -9.00 34.01 -0.93
N SER A 328 -9.62 34.45 -2.02
CA SER A 328 -9.85 35.87 -2.29
C SER A 328 -10.78 36.46 -1.23
N THR A 329 -10.51 37.70 -0.82
CA THR A 329 -11.37 38.47 0.09
C THR A 329 -12.73 38.78 -0.52
N ASP A 330 -12.81 38.82 -1.84
CA ASP A 330 -13.98 39.31 -2.59
C ASP A 330 -14.91 38.17 -3.02
N ASN A 331 -14.37 36.96 -3.16
CA ASN A 331 -15.12 35.76 -3.47
C ASN A 331 -14.50 34.53 -2.78
N LYS A 332 -15.24 33.94 -1.84
CA LYS A 332 -14.80 32.79 -1.06
C LYS A 332 -14.59 31.51 -1.87
N ASP A 333 -15.12 31.44 -3.09
CA ASP A 333 -14.96 30.29 -3.97
C ASP A 333 -13.74 30.41 -4.92
N ILE A 334 -13.12 31.59 -4.98
CA ILE A 334 -11.95 31.86 -5.82
C ILE A 334 -10.72 32.00 -4.92
N CYS A 335 -9.65 31.30 -5.28
CA CYS A 335 -8.33 31.51 -4.72
C CYS A 335 -7.54 32.47 -5.62
N ALA A 336 -6.72 33.32 -5.01
CA ALA A 336 -5.91 34.28 -5.74
C ALA A 336 -4.44 34.24 -5.28
N ILE A 337 -3.56 34.57 -6.21
CA ILE A 337 -2.14 34.86 -5.97
C ILE A 337 -1.83 36.23 -6.56
N ASP A 338 -1.29 37.12 -5.74
CA ASP A 338 -0.83 38.44 -6.16
C ASP A 338 0.51 38.30 -6.89
N LEU A 339 0.61 38.91 -8.06
CA LEU A 339 1.84 38.98 -8.85
C LEU A 339 2.47 40.38 -8.74
N PRO A 340 3.79 40.51 -8.97
CA PRO A 340 4.44 41.81 -9.06
C PRO A 340 3.82 42.71 -10.14
N SER A 341 3.83 44.02 -9.91
CA SER A 341 3.42 45.01 -10.94
C SER A 341 4.34 44.93 -12.17
N ILE A 342 3.76 45.02 -13.37
CA ILE A 342 4.49 44.92 -14.64
C ILE A 342 4.69 46.32 -15.21
N ARG A 343 5.94 46.71 -15.50
CA ARG A 343 6.30 48.08 -15.88
C ARG A 343 6.74 48.20 -17.34
N TYR A 344 6.26 49.25 -17.99
CA TYR A 344 6.49 49.56 -19.40
C TYR A 344 7.10 50.94 -19.59
N MET A 345 8.10 51.03 -20.46
CA MET A 345 8.82 52.26 -20.77
C MET A 345 8.44 52.79 -22.16
N PRO A 346 8.32 54.11 -22.33
CA PRO A 346 8.02 54.71 -23.62
C PRO A 346 9.25 54.66 -24.54
N THR A 347 9.06 54.20 -25.78
CA THR A 347 10.16 54.07 -26.76
C THR A 347 10.07 55.07 -27.91
N SER A 348 8.87 55.54 -28.26
CA SER A 348 8.66 56.59 -29.27
C SER A 348 7.26 57.19 -29.18
N SER A 349 7.05 58.39 -29.74
CA SER A 349 5.73 59.05 -29.81
C SER A 349 5.49 59.61 -31.21
N THR A 350 4.31 59.36 -31.77
CA THR A 350 3.88 59.95 -33.06
C THR A 350 2.38 60.25 -33.01
N GLY A 351 2.00 61.51 -33.27
CA GLY A 351 0.59 61.89 -33.46
C GLY A 351 -0.30 61.80 -32.21
N GLY A 352 0.25 61.99 -31.00
CA GLY A 352 -0.51 61.93 -29.74
C GLY A 352 -0.63 60.54 -29.12
N LYS A 353 0.01 59.52 -29.71
CA LYS A 353 0.15 58.17 -29.17
C LYS A 353 1.62 57.86 -28.86
N SER A 354 1.87 57.26 -27.71
CA SER A 354 3.18 56.73 -27.29
C SER A 354 3.22 55.21 -27.47
N LYS A 355 4.32 54.72 -28.04
CA LYS A 355 4.68 53.30 -28.05
C LYS A 355 5.41 52.96 -26.76
N TYR A 356 5.02 51.86 -26.14
CA TYR A 356 5.55 51.36 -24.87
C TYR A 356 6.15 49.97 -25.07
N GLU A 357 7.27 49.69 -24.40
CA GLU A 357 7.97 48.40 -24.42
C GLU A 357 8.20 47.89 -22.99
N TYR A 358 8.01 46.58 -22.78
CA TYR A 358 8.32 45.89 -21.54
C TYR A 358 9.82 45.57 -21.50
N GLU A 359 10.52 46.06 -20.48
CA GLU A 359 11.97 45.87 -20.32
C GLU A 359 12.34 44.70 -19.39
N GLY A 360 11.37 44.07 -18.73
CA GLY A 360 11.62 42.96 -17.81
C GLY A 360 11.75 41.59 -18.50
N GLU A 361 12.25 40.59 -17.76
CA GLU A 361 12.26 39.20 -18.22
C GLU A 361 10.90 38.53 -17.95
N ASP A 362 10.63 37.44 -18.67
CA ASP A 362 9.56 36.52 -18.30
C ASP A 362 9.86 35.95 -16.91
N PHE A 363 8.84 35.78 -16.08
CA PHE A 363 9.01 35.24 -14.74
C PHE A 363 8.04 34.09 -14.47
N GLU A 364 8.38 33.26 -13.48
CA GLU A 364 7.56 32.12 -13.08
C GLU A 364 6.90 32.36 -11.73
N VAL A 365 5.72 31.79 -11.57
CA VAL A 365 5.00 31.76 -10.31
C VAL A 365 4.60 30.32 -10.01
N SER A 366 4.76 29.91 -8.75
CA SER A 366 4.40 28.58 -8.29
C SER A 366 3.56 28.65 -7.03
N PHE A 367 2.59 27.76 -6.94
CA PHE A 367 1.76 27.56 -5.74
C PHE A 367 1.44 26.08 -5.58
N LYS A 368 0.93 25.71 -4.41
CA LYS A 368 0.55 24.33 -4.12
C LYS A 368 -0.95 24.17 -3.94
N ILE A 369 -1.46 23.03 -4.39
CA ILE A 369 -2.83 22.57 -4.17
C ILE A 369 -2.80 21.14 -3.62
N LYS A 370 -3.86 20.73 -2.96
CA LYS A 370 -4.04 19.35 -2.51
C LYS A 370 -5.40 18.81 -2.97
N PRO A 371 -5.50 17.54 -3.44
CA PRO A 371 -6.79 16.92 -3.70
C PRO A 371 -7.66 16.94 -2.45
N LYS A 372 -8.94 17.29 -2.59
CA LYS A 372 -9.88 17.21 -1.46
C LYS A 372 -10.17 15.76 -1.09
N GLN A 373 -10.45 15.54 0.19
CA GLN A 373 -10.85 14.23 0.70
C GLN A 373 -12.00 13.62 -0.13
N GLY A 374 -11.86 12.35 -0.48
CA GLY A 374 -12.82 11.59 -1.28
C GLY A 374 -12.75 11.82 -2.80
N LYS A 375 -11.88 12.72 -3.28
CA LYS A 375 -11.67 12.98 -4.72
C LYS A 375 -10.47 12.21 -5.25
N ALA A 376 -10.67 11.48 -6.34
CA ALA A 376 -9.61 10.79 -7.07
C ALA A 376 -10.00 10.64 -8.55
N GLY A 377 -9.09 10.12 -9.38
CA GLY A 377 -9.25 10.04 -10.83
C GLY A 377 -8.82 11.32 -11.55
N GLU A 378 -9.42 11.58 -12.71
CA GLU A 378 -9.13 12.79 -13.50
C GLU A 378 -9.83 14.01 -12.87
N LEU A 379 -9.07 14.80 -12.10
CA LEU A 379 -9.56 15.98 -11.43
C LEU A 379 -9.19 17.26 -12.20
N LYS A 380 -10.15 18.18 -12.29
CA LYS A 380 -10.01 19.45 -13.00
C LYS A 380 -10.43 20.62 -12.12
N PHE A 381 -9.87 21.77 -12.41
CA PHE A 381 -10.38 23.05 -11.92
C PHE A 381 -11.74 23.31 -12.56
N ALA A 382 -12.52 24.24 -12.02
CA ALA A 382 -13.82 24.56 -12.60
C ALA A 382 -13.65 25.12 -14.02
N THR A 383 -14.47 24.71 -14.98
CA THR A 383 -14.35 25.19 -16.36
C THR A 383 -14.92 26.61 -16.53
N ASN A 384 -14.24 27.42 -17.34
CA ASN A 384 -14.74 28.73 -17.76
C ASN A 384 -15.96 28.53 -18.68
N GLY A 385 -17.16 28.80 -18.15
CA GLY A 385 -18.43 28.71 -18.86
C GLY A 385 -19.03 30.09 -19.14
N ASP A 386 -20.25 30.35 -18.65
CA ASP A 386 -20.86 31.67 -18.77
C ASP A 386 -20.25 32.72 -17.83
N SER A 387 -19.76 32.28 -16.68
CA SER A 387 -18.96 33.07 -15.73
C SER A 387 -17.48 32.73 -15.84
N LEU A 388 -16.62 33.74 -15.72
CA LEU A 388 -15.16 33.56 -15.68
C LEU A 388 -14.75 33.03 -14.29
N LYS A 389 -14.00 31.92 -14.27
CA LYS A 389 -13.66 31.16 -13.06
C LYS A 389 -12.15 31.06 -12.82
N ASN A 390 -11.38 30.79 -13.87
CA ASN A 390 -9.92 30.83 -13.84
C ASN A 390 -9.42 31.89 -14.82
N TYR A 391 -8.74 32.91 -14.31
CA TYR A 391 -8.35 34.06 -15.09
C TYR A 391 -7.23 34.86 -14.45
N ILE A 392 -6.49 35.59 -15.28
CA ILE A 392 -5.63 36.67 -14.83
C ILE A 392 -6.43 37.97 -14.80
N SER A 393 -6.25 38.75 -13.74
CA SER A 393 -6.88 40.07 -13.56
C SER A 393 -5.84 41.16 -13.34
N TYR A 394 -6.03 42.34 -13.92
CA TYR A 394 -5.17 43.51 -13.70
C TYR A 394 -5.89 44.82 -14.07
N TYR A 395 -5.39 45.94 -13.56
CA TYR A 395 -5.94 47.27 -13.81
C TYR A 395 -5.20 47.98 -14.95
N ILE A 396 -5.96 48.50 -15.92
CA ILE A 396 -5.44 49.29 -17.06
C ILE A 396 -5.32 50.80 -16.70
N ASN A 397 -6.05 51.24 -15.67
CA ASN A 397 -6.07 52.61 -15.14
C ASN A 397 -6.84 52.67 -13.80
N LEU A 398 -6.60 53.73 -13.01
CA LEU A 398 -7.22 53.98 -11.70
C LEU A 398 -8.76 54.19 -11.76
N ASP A 399 -9.30 54.50 -12.95
CA ASP A 399 -10.71 54.86 -13.15
C ASP A 399 -11.60 53.71 -13.73
N ASN A 400 -11.13 52.44 -13.74
CA ASN A 400 -11.74 51.16 -14.23
C ASN A 400 -11.73 50.90 -15.78
N PRO A 401 -11.67 49.63 -16.28
CA PRO A 401 -11.97 48.34 -15.61
C PRO A 401 -10.81 47.33 -15.52
N VAL A 402 -10.99 46.36 -14.62
CA VAL A 402 -10.21 45.12 -14.53
C VAL A 402 -10.36 44.32 -15.82
N LEU A 403 -9.26 44.02 -16.51
CA LEU A 403 -9.28 43.06 -17.61
C LEU A 403 -9.15 41.66 -17.03
N ASN A 404 -10.08 40.78 -17.40
CA ASN A 404 -10.06 39.40 -16.96
C ASN A 404 -9.88 38.47 -18.17
N ASN A 405 -8.68 37.92 -18.32
CA ASN A 405 -8.38 37.00 -19.41
C ASN A 405 -8.39 35.56 -18.91
N PRO A 406 -9.11 34.64 -19.56
CA PRO A 406 -9.14 33.24 -19.15
C PRO A 406 -7.75 32.62 -19.26
N ILE A 407 -7.43 31.73 -18.32
CA ILE A 407 -6.17 30.97 -18.31
C ILE A 407 -6.44 29.48 -18.35
N GLU A 408 -5.49 28.72 -18.88
CA GLU A 408 -5.53 27.26 -18.85
C GLU A 408 -5.18 26.73 -17.46
N THR A 409 -5.79 25.61 -17.09
CA THR A 409 -5.59 24.94 -15.80
C THR A 409 -5.19 23.49 -16.01
N PRO A 410 -4.35 22.93 -15.13
CA PRO A 410 -3.93 21.54 -15.26
C PRO A 410 -5.10 20.58 -15.06
N THR A 411 -5.02 19.42 -15.71
CA THR A 411 -5.78 18.23 -15.34
C THR A 411 -4.86 17.33 -14.51
N ILE A 412 -5.26 17.01 -13.29
CA ILE A 412 -4.48 16.19 -12.37
C ILE A 412 -5.08 14.80 -12.32
N ASN A 413 -4.27 13.79 -12.62
CA ASN A 413 -4.66 12.40 -12.44
C ASN A 413 -4.29 11.97 -11.02
N VAL A 414 -5.29 11.89 -10.15
CA VAL A 414 -5.11 11.34 -8.80
C VAL A 414 -5.33 9.84 -8.85
N LEU A 415 -4.39 9.06 -8.30
CA LEU A 415 -4.49 7.61 -8.27
C LEU A 415 -5.79 7.18 -7.59
N LYS A 416 -6.55 6.31 -8.27
CA LYS A 416 -7.77 5.73 -7.70
C LYS A 416 -7.39 4.66 -6.67
N PRO A 417 -7.95 4.69 -5.46
CA PRO A 417 -7.77 3.59 -4.51
C PRO A 417 -8.50 2.34 -5.00
N ASN A 418 -7.98 1.19 -4.60
CA ASN A 418 -8.69 -0.09 -4.70
C ASN A 418 -9.51 -0.27 -3.42
N ILE A 419 -10.79 -0.63 -3.56
CA ILE A 419 -11.71 -0.87 -2.45
C ILE A 419 -12.24 -2.29 -2.58
N ASN A 420 -12.03 -3.10 -1.54
CA ASN A 420 -12.51 -4.47 -1.48
C ASN A 420 -13.79 -4.55 -0.64
N ILE A 421 -14.88 -5.00 -1.24
CA ILE A 421 -16.19 -5.15 -0.57
C ILE A 421 -16.51 -6.64 -0.44
N LEU A 422 -16.94 -7.06 0.75
CA LEU A 422 -17.53 -8.37 0.98
C LEU A 422 -19.06 -8.25 1.03
N GLU A 423 -19.79 -8.90 0.13
CA GLU A 423 -21.24 -9.06 0.21
C GLU A 423 -21.58 -10.46 0.73
N ILE A 424 -22.25 -10.51 1.88
CA ILE A 424 -22.72 -11.73 2.51
C ILE A 424 -24.24 -11.79 2.41
N GLU A 425 -24.74 -12.81 1.71
CA GLU A 425 -26.18 -13.04 1.53
C GLU A 425 -26.58 -14.45 2.00
N PRO A 426 -27.85 -14.68 2.39
CA PRO A 426 -28.28 -16.01 2.83
C PRO A 426 -28.16 -17.10 1.77
N ALA A 427 -28.32 -16.76 0.48
CA ALA A 427 -28.34 -17.70 -0.62
C ALA A 427 -27.38 -17.30 -1.74
N ASN A 428 -27.13 -18.20 -2.69
CA ASN A 428 -26.31 -17.95 -3.88
C ASN A 428 -27.04 -17.03 -4.89
N SER A 429 -27.29 -15.79 -4.48
CA SER A 429 -27.94 -14.71 -5.21
C SER A 429 -27.60 -13.38 -4.52
N PHE A 430 -27.11 -12.41 -5.29
CA PHE A 430 -26.54 -11.15 -4.76
C PHE A 430 -27.18 -9.94 -5.43
N LYS A 431 -27.13 -8.77 -4.75
CA LYS A 431 -27.94 -7.62 -5.14
C LYS A 431 -27.18 -6.32 -5.37
N ILE A 432 -26.06 -6.05 -4.70
CA ILE A 432 -25.47 -4.69 -4.71
C ILE A 432 -25.02 -4.21 -6.11
N THR A 433 -24.67 -5.14 -7.00
CA THR A 433 -24.32 -4.88 -8.42
C THR A 433 -25.42 -5.26 -9.41
N ASN A 434 -26.53 -5.81 -8.94
CA ASN A 434 -27.63 -6.30 -9.78
C ASN A 434 -28.49 -5.14 -10.30
N ASN A 435 -27.91 -4.38 -11.24
CA ASN A 435 -28.61 -3.37 -12.01
C ASN A 435 -29.63 -4.05 -12.93
N VAL A 436 -30.88 -3.62 -12.87
CA VAL A 436 -32.07 -4.10 -13.60
C VAL A 436 -31.88 -4.22 -15.14
N VAL A 437 -30.74 -3.78 -15.68
CA VAL A 437 -30.42 -3.73 -17.12
C VAL A 437 -30.21 -5.13 -17.74
N ASN A 438 -29.81 -6.14 -16.96
CA ASN A 438 -29.70 -7.54 -17.43
C ASN A 438 -30.43 -8.50 -16.48
N ALA A 439 -31.76 -8.48 -16.50
CA ALA A 439 -32.62 -9.36 -15.69
C ALA A 439 -32.41 -10.89 -15.90
N ASN A 440 -31.44 -11.30 -16.73
CA ASN A 440 -31.17 -12.69 -17.09
C ASN A 440 -29.79 -13.22 -16.61
N THR A 441 -28.92 -12.39 -16.03
CA THR A 441 -27.61 -12.83 -15.50
C THR A 441 -27.63 -12.87 -13.98
N LYS A 442 -27.70 -14.09 -13.42
CA LYS A 442 -27.64 -14.33 -11.98
C LYS A 442 -26.20 -14.15 -11.48
N ILE A 443 -26.00 -13.26 -10.52
CA ILE A 443 -24.72 -13.14 -9.79
C ILE A 443 -24.66 -14.28 -8.76
N THR A 444 -23.51 -14.95 -8.69
CA THR A 444 -23.27 -16.09 -7.81
C THR A 444 -22.04 -15.85 -6.94
N THR A 445 -21.82 -16.70 -5.95
CA THR A 445 -20.62 -16.70 -5.10
C THR A 445 -19.36 -16.61 -5.96
N GLY A 446 -18.43 -15.77 -5.54
CA GLY A 446 -17.14 -15.56 -6.18
C GLY A 446 -16.77 -14.09 -6.23
N ILE A 447 -15.61 -13.82 -6.81
CA ILE A 447 -15.14 -12.44 -7.03
C ILE A 447 -15.75 -11.92 -8.33
N GLU A 448 -16.52 -10.84 -8.24
CA GLU A 448 -17.02 -10.10 -9.40
C GLU A 448 -15.89 -9.29 -10.04
N SER A 449 -15.95 -9.14 -11.38
CA SER A 449 -15.01 -8.30 -12.12
C SER A 449 -14.95 -6.88 -11.56
N THR A 450 -13.74 -6.32 -11.47
CA THR A 450 -13.51 -4.99 -10.89
C THR A 450 -14.40 -3.93 -11.55
N VAL A 451 -15.21 -3.25 -10.73
CA VAL A 451 -16.05 -2.12 -11.14
C VAL A 451 -15.19 -0.87 -11.11
N GLU A 452 -14.94 -0.29 -12.29
CA GLU A 452 -14.22 0.97 -12.43
C GLU A 452 -15.18 2.15 -12.26
N LEU A 453 -15.10 2.81 -11.09
CA LEU A 453 -15.81 4.06 -10.84
C LEU A 453 -14.94 5.26 -11.21
N SER A 454 -15.53 6.46 -11.25
CA SER A 454 -14.80 7.69 -11.57
C SER A 454 -13.68 7.97 -10.56
N ASN A 455 -13.88 7.63 -9.29
CA ASN A 455 -13.00 7.95 -8.16
C ASN A 455 -12.42 6.72 -7.43
N ALA A 456 -12.73 5.49 -7.83
CA ALA A 456 -12.21 4.28 -7.18
C ALA A 456 -12.24 3.07 -8.13
N LYS A 457 -11.49 2.02 -7.77
CA LYS A 457 -11.60 0.68 -8.35
C LYS A 457 -12.18 -0.25 -7.30
N VAL A 458 -13.25 -0.96 -7.61
CA VAL A 458 -13.96 -1.76 -6.61
C VAL A 458 -13.91 -3.23 -6.98
N THR A 459 -13.43 -4.07 -6.07
CA THR A 459 -13.52 -5.52 -6.16
C THR A 459 -14.56 -5.99 -5.17
N ILE A 460 -15.49 -6.85 -5.60
CA ILE A 460 -16.59 -7.33 -4.77
C ILE A 460 -16.50 -8.84 -4.69
N GLU A 461 -16.37 -9.37 -3.48
CA GLU A 461 -16.45 -10.80 -3.20
C GLU A 461 -17.85 -11.11 -2.68
N HIS A 462 -18.56 -11.95 -3.43
CA HIS A 462 -19.89 -12.45 -3.09
C HIS A 462 -19.76 -13.78 -2.39
N ILE A 463 -20.33 -13.91 -1.19
CA ILE A 463 -20.30 -15.17 -0.44
C ILE A 463 -21.65 -15.46 0.21
N THR A 464 -22.06 -16.73 0.17
CA THR A 464 -23.24 -17.15 0.96
C THR A 464 -22.88 -17.27 2.43
N MET A 465 -23.82 -16.98 3.34
CA MET A 465 -23.59 -17.18 4.77
C MET A 465 -23.11 -18.61 5.10
N ALA A 466 -23.67 -19.61 4.43
CA ALA A 466 -23.33 -21.02 4.63
C ALA A 466 -21.86 -21.34 4.28
N GLU A 467 -21.28 -20.65 3.30
CA GLU A 467 -19.87 -20.82 2.95
C GLU A 467 -18.96 -19.96 3.84
N PHE A 468 -19.40 -18.74 4.14
CA PHE A 468 -18.68 -17.76 4.94
C PHE A 468 -18.26 -18.31 6.31
N ILE A 469 -19.14 -19.06 6.98
CA ILE A 469 -18.85 -19.66 8.28
C ILE A 469 -17.71 -20.69 8.26
N GLY A 470 -17.37 -21.23 7.08
CA GLY A 470 -16.26 -22.15 6.86
C GLY A 470 -15.00 -21.53 6.25
N LYS A 471 -14.99 -20.23 5.94
CA LYS A 471 -13.79 -19.56 5.39
C LYS A 471 -12.71 -19.34 6.44
N THR A 472 -11.46 -19.57 6.05
CA THR A 472 -10.27 -19.36 6.90
C THR A 472 -9.76 -17.92 6.89
N ASP A 473 -9.98 -17.19 5.80
CA ASP A 473 -9.56 -15.79 5.65
C ASP A 473 -10.06 -14.90 6.80
N LYS A 474 -9.18 -13.98 7.22
CA LYS A 474 -9.53 -12.93 8.17
C LYS A 474 -10.17 -11.74 7.43
N LEU A 475 -11.23 -11.16 8.00
CA LEU A 475 -11.98 -10.06 7.41
C LEU A 475 -11.18 -8.76 7.42
N ASN A 476 -10.66 -8.41 8.59
CA ASN A 476 -9.83 -7.22 8.77
C ASN A 476 -8.50 -7.41 8.05
N GLY A 477 -8.23 -6.49 7.12
CA GLY A 477 -7.06 -6.53 6.23
C GLY A 477 -7.27 -7.19 4.87
N LYS A 478 -8.38 -7.90 4.64
CA LYS A 478 -8.80 -8.34 3.31
C LYS A 478 -9.82 -7.39 2.69
N TYR A 479 -10.79 -6.93 3.50
CA TYR A 479 -11.90 -6.09 3.04
C TYR A 479 -11.87 -4.70 3.69
N ASP A 480 -12.40 -3.74 2.95
CA ASP A 480 -12.60 -2.35 3.37
C ASP A 480 -14.00 -2.11 3.92
N VAL A 481 -14.99 -2.79 3.32
CA VAL A 481 -16.41 -2.69 3.65
C VAL A 481 -17.05 -4.07 3.64
N ILE A 482 -17.92 -4.33 4.61
CA ILE A 482 -18.75 -5.54 4.64
C ILE A 482 -20.21 -5.14 4.45
N VAL A 483 -20.94 -5.90 3.64
CA VAL A 483 -22.39 -5.77 3.44
C VAL A 483 -23.04 -7.09 3.82
N ILE A 484 -23.98 -7.05 4.76
CA ILE A 484 -24.73 -8.22 5.22
C ILE A 484 -26.20 -8.01 4.88
N GLY A 485 -26.68 -8.76 3.90
CA GLY A 485 -28.04 -8.64 3.41
C GLY A 485 -28.97 -9.77 3.84
N ARG A 486 -30.16 -9.77 3.23
CA ARG A 486 -31.17 -10.83 3.33
C ARG A 486 -31.75 -11.22 1.98
N PHE A 487 -31.08 -10.85 0.89
CA PHE A 487 -31.57 -11.03 -0.45
C PHE A 487 -31.56 -12.50 -0.85
N VAL A 488 -32.70 -12.94 -1.37
CA VAL A 488 -32.86 -14.25 -2.00
C VAL A 488 -33.65 -14.04 -3.29
N ASP A 489 -33.06 -14.39 -4.43
CA ASP A 489 -33.75 -14.29 -5.71
C ASP A 489 -34.82 -15.38 -5.85
N ASN A 490 -36.06 -14.94 -5.69
CA ASN A 490 -37.24 -15.79 -5.73
C ASN A 490 -37.77 -16.05 -7.15
N THR A 491 -37.22 -15.44 -8.20
CA THR A 491 -37.73 -15.59 -9.58
C THR A 491 -37.39 -16.94 -10.21
N SER A 492 -36.40 -17.63 -9.66
CA SER A 492 -36.06 -19.02 -9.98
C SER A 492 -36.99 -20.04 -9.28
N LEU A 493 -37.97 -19.61 -8.49
CA LEU A 493 -38.81 -20.46 -7.62
C LEU A 493 -40.07 -21.03 -8.29
N ASN A 494 -40.22 -20.90 -9.61
CA ASN A 494 -41.43 -21.30 -10.33
C ASN A 494 -41.64 -22.83 -10.50
N ASP A 495 -40.91 -23.68 -9.77
CA ASP A 495 -41.07 -25.14 -9.88
C ASP A 495 -41.12 -25.87 -8.54
N GLY A 496 -41.56 -25.20 -7.46
CA GLY A 496 -42.09 -25.83 -6.23
C GLY A 496 -41.19 -26.82 -5.46
N ASN A 497 -39.92 -27.03 -5.85
CA ASN A 497 -39.12 -28.15 -5.36
C ASN A 497 -37.66 -27.85 -4.99
N TYR A 498 -37.22 -26.59 -4.93
CA TYR A 498 -35.94 -26.24 -4.30
C TYR A 498 -36.16 -25.57 -2.94
N ASN A 499 -36.60 -26.40 -1.98
CA ASN A 499 -36.38 -26.17 -0.57
C ASN A 499 -34.94 -26.59 -0.26
N PHE A 500 -33.93 -25.72 -0.47
CA PHE A 500 -32.70 -25.90 0.30
C PHE A 500 -33.11 -25.70 1.76
N ASN A 501 -33.33 -26.81 2.46
CA ASN A 501 -33.73 -26.83 3.87
C ASN A 501 -32.79 -25.95 4.72
N ASP A 502 -31.55 -25.86 4.27
CA ASP A 502 -30.39 -25.13 4.74
C ASP A 502 -30.59 -23.59 4.78
N TYR A 503 -31.43 -23.02 3.92
CA TYR A 503 -31.72 -21.57 3.88
C TYR A 503 -32.96 -21.16 4.69
N ASN A 504 -33.77 -22.13 5.14
CA ASN A 504 -35.00 -21.89 5.89
C ASN A 504 -34.89 -22.28 7.39
N LYS A 505 -33.78 -22.87 7.82
CA LYS A 505 -33.52 -23.32 9.21
C LYS A 505 -32.27 -22.65 9.78
N LYS A 506 -32.18 -22.52 11.10
CA LYS A 506 -31.01 -21.95 11.82
C LYS A 506 -29.71 -22.76 11.71
N ASP A 507 -29.64 -23.72 10.78
CA ASP A 507 -28.51 -24.65 10.69
C ASP A 507 -27.26 -23.98 10.10
N ASN A 508 -27.44 -23.02 9.19
CA ASN A 508 -26.37 -22.21 8.58
C ASN A 508 -26.47 -20.73 8.95
N ASP A 509 -26.94 -20.44 10.16
CA ASP A 509 -26.73 -19.10 10.75
C ASP A 509 -25.23 -18.86 10.97
N ILE A 510 -24.85 -17.59 11.14
CA ILE A 510 -23.47 -17.19 11.44
C ILE A 510 -22.96 -17.92 12.69
N THR A 511 -21.66 -18.24 12.74
CA THR A 511 -21.02 -18.72 13.97
C THR A 511 -20.71 -17.56 14.91
N ASP A 512 -20.63 -17.82 16.21
CA ASP A 512 -20.22 -16.78 17.18
C ASP A 512 -18.80 -16.30 16.84
N ARG A 513 -17.93 -17.23 16.42
CA ARG A 513 -16.57 -16.93 15.91
C ARG A 513 -16.57 -15.89 14.77
N LYS A 514 -17.38 -16.10 13.72
CA LYS A 514 -17.43 -15.18 12.57
C LYS A 514 -18.18 -13.87 12.89
N ALA A 515 -19.14 -13.91 13.82
CA ALA A 515 -19.79 -12.69 14.29
C ALA A 515 -18.81 -11.79 15.07
N ILE A 516 -18.01 -12.36 15.98
CA ILE A 516 -16.94 -11.63 16.70
C ILE A 516 -15.94 -11.00 15.73
N GLU A 517 -15.59 -11.70 14.66
CA GLU A 517 -14.68 -11.18 13.64
C GLU A 517 -15.20 -9.91 12.95
N ILE A 518 -16.50 -9.86 12.66
CA ILE A 518 -17.19 -8.66 12.13
C ILE A 518 -17.29 -7.59 13.22
N GLU A 519 -17.53 -7.95 14.48
CA GLU A 519 -17.50 -6.97 15.59
C GLU A 519 -16.13 -6.30 15.72
N ASP A 520 -15.05 -7.06 15.57
CA ASP A 520 -13.68 -6.52 15.65
C ASP A 520 -13.39 -5.60 14.46
N PHE A 521 -13.95 -5.91 13.28
CA PHE A 521 -13.96 -5.02 12.11
C PHE A 521 -14.71 -3.70 12.38
N ILE A 522 -15.85 -3.75 13.08
CA ILE A 522 -16.61 -2.54 13.47
C ILE A 522 -15.83 -1.73 14.52
N LYS A 523 -15.22 -2.40 15.51
CA LYS A 523 -14.45 -1.80 16.60
C LYS A 523 -13.16 -1.12 16.10
N SER A 524 -12.53 -1.64 15.04
CA SER A 524 -11.35 -1.00 14.43
C SER A 524 -11.67 0.32 13.72
N GLY A 525 -12.96 0.59 13.45
CA GLY A 525 -13.42 1.80 12.79
C GLY A 525 -13.92 1.59 11.37
N GLN A 526 -13.86 0.37 10.84
CA GLN A 526 -14.28 0.05 9.48
C GLN A 526 -15.80 -0.15 9.38
N VAL A 527 -16.34 -0.02 8.16
CA VAL A 527 -17.79 0.06 7.95
C VAL A 527 -18.41 -1.28 7.63
N VAL A 528 -19.52 -1.57 8.31
CA VAL A 528 -20.39 -2.69 8.02
C VAL A 528 -21.79 -2.17 7.72
N TYR A 529 -22.29 -2.46 6.53
CA TYR A 529 -23.69 -2.27 6.18
C TYR A 529 -24.46 -3.53 6.53
N THR A 530 -25.62 -3.35 7.16
CA THR A 530 -26.49 -4.49 7.46
C THR A 530 -27.94 -4.12 7.23
N ASP A 531 -28.71 -5.08 6.72
CA ASP A 531 -30.11 -4.84 6.48
C ASP A 531 -30.86 -4.70 7.81
N SER A 532 -31.50 -3.55 8.02
CA SER A 532 -32.21 -3.18 9.25
C SER A 532 -33.14 -4.26 9.83
N GLY A 533 -33.85 -5.04 9.01
CA GLY A 533 -34.67 -6.16 9.49
C GLY A 533 -33.90 -7.34 10.13
N ILE A 534 -32.57 -7.44 10.00
CA ILE A 534 -31.73 -8.41 10.74
C ILE A 534 -31.63 -7.95 12.20
N ILE A 535 -31.51 -6.64 12.40
CA ILE A 535 -31.40 -6.01 13.72
C ILE A 535 -32.77 -5.79 14.36
N ASN A 536 -33.81 -5.56 13.56
CA ASN A 536 -35.15 -5.24 14.03
C ASN A 536 -36.11 -6.44 14.09
N CYS A 537 -35.63 -7.66 13.83
CA CYS A 537 -36.49 -8.85 13.88
C CYS A 537 -36.63 -9.40 15.30
N ASN A 538 -37.85 -9.80 15.70
CA ASN A 538 -38.13 -10.46 16.98
C ASN A 538 -37.75 -11.96 16.96
N VAL A 539 -36.67 -12.34 16.26
CA VAL A 539 -36.20 -13.73 16.18
C VAL A 539 -34.83 -13.87 16.84
N ASP A 540 -34.68 -14.96 17.59
CA ASP A 540 -33.46 -15.29 18.33
C ASP A 540 -32.37 -15.88 17.41
N THR A 541 -31.84 -15.10 16.47
CA THR A 541 -30.70 -15.49 15.59
C THR A 541 -29.38 -14.98 16.16
N LYS A 542 -28.26 -15.60 15.79
CA LYS A 542 -26.92 -15.16 16.26
C LYS A 542 -26.58 -13.77 15.73
N LEU A 543 -26.90 -13.49 14.46
CA LEU A 543 -26.79 -12.14 13.89
C LEU A 543 -27.56 -11.11 14.73
N TYR A 544 -28.80 -11.40 15.13
CA TYR A 544 -29.58 -10.50 15.98
C TYR A 544 -28.94 -10.34 17.37
N LYS A 545 -28.50 -11.43 17.99
CA LYS A 545 -27.84 -11.41 19.32
C LYS A 545 -26.59 -10.53 19.32
N HIS A 546 -25.75 -10.61 18.30
CA HIS A 546 -24.50 -9.84 18.22
C HIS A 546 -24.71 -8.37 17.85
N TYR A 547 -25.70 -8.05 17.01
CA TYR A 547 -25.85 -6.72 16.41
C TYR A 547 -27.08 -5.91 16.86
N ASN A 548 -27.95 -6.44 17.73
CA ASN A 548 -29.11 -5.69 18.25
C ASN A 548 -28.76 -4.62 19.31
N ALA A 549 -29.43 -3.47 19.21
CA ALA A 549 -29.28 -2.25 20.01
C ALA A 549 -29.42 -2.41 21.53
N THR A 550 -30.15 -3.43 21.99
CA THR A 550 -30.50 -3.55 23.41
C THR A 550 -29.73 -4.66 24.13
N ASN A 551 -29.19 -5.64 23.39
CA ASN A 551 -28.64 -6.89 23.94
C ASN A 551 -27.29 -7.33 23.32
N GLY A 552 -26.79 -6.68 22.27
CA GLY A 552 -25.53 -7.05 21.62
C GLY A 552 -24.28 -6.52 22.33
N THR A 553 -23.16 -7.24 22.18
CA THR A 553 -21.82 -6.83 22.62
C THR A 553 -21.25 -5.67 21.82
N SER A 554 -21.79 -5.43 20.62
CA SER A 554 -21.54 -4.21 19.83
C SER A 554 -22.41 -3.05 20.35
N ASN A 555 -21.88 -2.30 21.32
CA ASN A 555 -22.53 -1.09 21.85
C ASN A 555 -22.91 -0.15 20.70
N GLN A 556 -24.21 0.07 20.49
CA GLN A 556 -24.82 0.76 19.35
C GLN A 556 -24.65 2.30 19.34
N ASN A 557 -23.42 2.78 19.44
CA ASN A 557 -23.08 4.19 19.21
C ASN A 557 -21.80 4.35 18.38
N THR A 558 -21.41 3.36 17.58
CA THR A 558 -20.34 3.53 16.60
C THR A 558 -20.95 3.91 15.26
N SER A 559 -20.49 5.00 14.64
CA SER A 559 -20.88 5.48 13.31
C SER A 559 -20.55 4.51 12.15
N ASN A 560 -20.27 3.24 12.45
CA ASN A 560 -19.56 2.30 11.60
C ASN A 560 -20.41 1.07 11.27
N LEU A 561 -21.41 0.75 12.11
CA LEU A 561 -22.48 -0.18 11.76
C LEU A 561 -23.66 0.62 11.20
N ILE A 562 -23.83 0.57 9.88
CA ILE A 562 -24.86 1.35 9.17
C ILE A 562 -26.07 0.45 8.91
N ASN A 563 -27.17 0.79 9.57
CA ASN A 563 -28.43 0.06 9.48
C ASN A 563 -29.31 0.70 8.40
N GLU A 564 -29.24 0.21 7.17
CA GLU A 564 -30.08 0.72 6.08
C GLU A 564 -31.33 -0.13 5.87
N ASN A 565 -32.45 0.54 5.57
CA ASN A 565 -33.72 -0.10 5.28
C ASN A 565 -34.19 0.21 3.85
N PRO A 566 -34.29 -0.79 2.97
CA PRO A 566 -33.54 -2.06 2.98
C PRO A 566 -32.12 -1.85 2.42
N VAL A 567 -31.13 -2.63 2.87
CA VAL A 567 -29.78 -2.69 2.23
C VAL A 567 -29.89 -2.98 0.73
N THR A 568 -31.00 -3.57 0.27
CA THR A 568 -31.31 -3.77 -1.14
C THR A 568 -31.48 -2.46 -1.96
N ALA A 569 -31.48 -1.28 -1.33
CA ALA A 569 -31.48 0.02 -1.99
C ALA A 569 -30.07 0.66 -2.08
N LEU A 570 -29.05 0.03 -1.49
CA LEU A 570 -27.65 0.46 -1.60
C LEU A 570 -27.10 0.18 -3.00
N SER A 571 -26.44 1.18 -3.58
CA SER A 571 -25.62 1.04 -4.77
C SER A 571 -24.14 1.00 -4.40
N VAL A 572 -23.31 0.37 -5.23
CA VAL A 572 -21.85 0.41 -5.09
C VAL A 572 -21.34 1.85 -5.01
N ASP A 573 -21.89 2.77 -5.81
CA ASP A 573 -21.53 4.20 -5.80
C ASP A 573 -21.74 4.85 -4.43
N ASN A 574 -22.85 4.52 -3.74
CA ASN A 574 -23.15 5.08 -2.43
C ASN A 574 -22.20 4.54 -1.36
N ILE A 575 -21.93 3.23 -1.39
CA ILE A 575 -21.00 2.57 -0.47
C ILE A 575 -19.59 3.17 -0.62
N VAL A 576 -19.11 3.29 -1.86
CA VAL A 576 -17.79 3.86 -2.16
C VAL A 576 -17.73 5.32 -1.76
N THR A 577 -18.75 6.12 -2.06
CA THR A 577 -18.79 7.53 -1.67
C THR A 577 -18.72 7.69 -0.15
N ALA A 578 -19.46 6.87 0.60
CA ALA A 578 -19.44 6.87 2.06
C ALA A 578 -18.06 6.48 2.60
N TYR A 579 -17.46 5.40 2.08
CA TYR A 579 -16.12 4.95 2.46
C TYR A 579 -15.05 6.02 2.19
N MET A 580 -15.06 6.61 0.99
CA MET A 580 -14.10 7.62 0.55
C MET A 580 -14.13 8.89 1.40
N ASN A 581 -15.30 9.27 1.91
CA ASN A 581 -15.49 10.44 2.78
C ASN A 581 -15.07 10.20 4.24
N ARG A 582 -14.70 8.98 4.63
CA ARG A 582 -14.18 8.71 5.98
C ARG A 582 -12.77 9.26 6.16
N GLU A 583 -12.41 9.55 7.41
CA GLU A 583 -11.03 9.85 7.79
C GLU A 583 -10.11 8.69 7.39
N ASP A 584 -8.91 9.01 6.89
CA ASP A 584 -7.98 8.00 6.35
C ASP A 584 -7.50 7.03 7.42
N LYS A 585 -7.56 7.41 8.70
CA LYS A 585 -7.27 6.49 9.82
C LYS A 585 -8.23 5.30 9.90
N TYR A 586 -9.41 5.38 9.30
CA TYR A 586 -10.41 4.31 9.30
C TYR A 586 -10.45 3.48 8.01
N LYS A 587 -9.50 3.70 7.11
CA LYS A 587 -9.37 2.99 5.84
C LYS A 587 -8.25 1.96 5.92
N GLY A 588 -8.39 0.88 5.14
CA GLY A 588 -7.30 -0.08 4.94
C GLY A 588 -6.12 0.59 4.24
N LEU A 589 -4.94 0.02 4.41
CA LEU A 589 -3.73 0.45 3.71
C LEU A 589 -3.53 -0.40 2.48
N THR A 590 -3.24 0.24 1.37
CA THR A 590 -2.70 -0.49 0.23
C THR A 590 -1.28 -0.93 0.61
N ILE A 591 -1.01 -2.22 0.53
CA ILE A 591 0.34 -2.76 0.74
C ILE A 591 0.85 -3.39 -0.55
N ASN A 592 2.05 -3.01 -0.93
CA ASN A 592 2.79 -3.69 -2.00
C ASN A 592 3.79 -4.63 -1.34
N SER A 593 3.72 -5.91 -1.71
CA SER A 593 4.69 -6.92 -1.29
C SER A 593 5.42 -7.53 -2.47
N ILE A 594 6.74 -7.67 -2.38
CA ILE A 594 7.49 -8.56 -3.27
C ILE A 594 7.59 -9.93 -2.62
N ASN A 595 7.15 -10.96 -3.34
CA ASN A 595 7.21 -12.34 -2.87
C ASN A 595 8.66 -12.81 -2.80
N PRO A 596 9.04 -13.56 -1.75
CA PRO A 596 10.36 -14.15 -1.67
C PRO A 596 10.60 -15.11 -2.85
N GLU A 597 11.84 -15.15 -3.35
CA GLU A 597 12.21 -16.03 -4.45
C GLU A 597 12.29 -17.49 -4.00
N GLY A 598 11.25 -18.27 -4.29
CA GLY A 598 11.26 -19.72 -4.10
C GLY A 598 12.05 -20.49 -5.18
N ASP A 599 12.16 -21.80 -4.98
CA ASP A 599 12.58 -22.70 -6.06
C ASP A 599 11.50 -22.74 -7.16
N THR A 600 11.87 -23.18 -8.36
CA THR A 600 10.89 -23.30 -9.44
C THR A 600 9.89 -24.42 -9.15
N PRO A 601 8.59 -24.31 -9.50
CA PRO A 601 7.65 -25.42 -9.40
C PRO A 601 8.11 -26.64 -10.21
N TYR A 602 7.73 -27.85 -9.74
CA TYR A 602 8.04 -29.11 -10.43
C TYR A 602 7.31 -29.21 -11.78
N THR A 603 8.05 -29.57 -12.82
CA THR A 603 7.58 -29.87 -14.17
C THR A 603 8.30 -31.11 -14.68
N GLU A 604 7.81 -31.72 -15.76
CA GLU A 604 8.48 -32.89 -16.37
C GLU A 604 9.93 -32.59 -16.80
N GLN A 605 10.22 -31.34 -17.18
CA GLN A 605 11.54 -30.91 -17.66
C GLN A 605 12.54 -30.68 -16.53
N ASN A 606 12.07 -30.31 -15.33
CA ASN A 606 12.92 -29.90 -14.21
C ASN A 606 12.80 -30.82 -12.99
N GLN A 607 12.25 -32.02 -13.16
CA GLN A 607 11.97 -32.99 -12.07
C GLN A 607 13.20 -33.40 -11.25
N ASN A 608 14.41 -33.19 -11.78
CA ASN A 608 15.67 -33.57 -11.14
C ASN A 608 16.42 -32.36 -10.53
N ASP A 609 15.93 -31.13 -10.69
CA ASP A 609 16.64 -29.96 -10.13
C ASP A 609 16.56 -29.99 -8.60
N VAL A 610 17.68 -29.66 -7.97
CA VAL A 610 17.83 -29.54 -6.52
C VAL A 610 17.50 -28.12 -6.04
N GLY A 611 17.15 -27.99 -4.76
CA GLY A 611 16.86 -26.69 -4.15
C GLY A 611 18.10 -25.83 -3.90
N SER A 612 17.86 -24.55 -3.62
CA SER A 612 18.91 -23.58 -3.30
C SER A 612 18.85 -23.11 -1.85
N ARG A 613 20.00 -23.13 -1.17
CA ARG A 613 20.14 -22.54 0.18
C ARG A 613 19.94 -21.03 0.18
N GLU A 614 20.39 -20.33 -0.86
CA GLU A 614 20.22 -18.88 -0.94
C GLU A 614 18.75 -18.47 -1.08
N LYS A 615 17.94 -19.27 -1.80
CA LYS A 615 16.49 -19.03 -1.95
C LYS A 615 15.70 -19.22 -0.66
N ARG A 616 16.27 -19.90 0.32
CA ARG A 616 15.70 -20.06 1.68
C ARG A 616 15.94 -18.82 2.57
N LYS A 617 16.77 -17.87 2.14
CA LYS A 617 16.86 -16.53 2.75
C LYS A 617 15.75 -15.66 2.18
N MET A 618 14.56 -15.79 2.75
CA MET A 618 13.36 -15.10 2.30
C MET A 618 13.48 -13.60 2.58
N ILE A 619 13.25 -12.79 1.55
CA ILE A 619 13.21 -11.33 1.66
C ILE A 619 11.82 -10.87 1.27
N PHE A 620 11.16 -10.21 2.21
CA PHE A 620 9.87 -9.57 2.00
C PHE A 620 10.08 -8.06 1.97
N GLU A 621 9.63 -7.41 0.92
CA GLU A 621 9.60 -5.95 0.88
C GLU A 621 8.17 -5.47 1.07
N VAL A 622 7.95 -4.54 2.00
CA VAL A 622 6.64 -3.95 2.26
C VAL A 622 6.72 -2.46 2.03
N SER A 623 5.80 -1.92 1.24
CA SER A 623 5.61 -0.48 1.10
C SER A 623 4.13 -0.16 1.02
N SER A 624 3.77 1.08 1.35
CA SER A 624 2.43 1.60 1.09
C SER A 624 2.53 2.78 0.11
N PRO A 625 1.64 2.86 -0.90
CA PRO A 625 1.49 4.07 -1.68
C PRO A 625 0.76 5.16 -0.87
N ASP A 626 0.11 4.84 0.24
CA ASP A 626 -0.64 5.79 1.06
C ASP A 626 0.33 6.55 1.97
N ALA A 627 0.17 7.87 2.11
CA ALA A 627 0.91 8.63 3.13
C ALA A 627 0.32 8.34 4.51
N LEU A 628 1.14 7.76 5.35
CA LEU A 628 0.92 7.27 6.69
C LEU A 628 1.58 8.20 7.71
N ASN A 629 0.84 9.22 8.17
CA ASN A 629 1.25 10.07 9.28
C ASN A 629 1.17 9.34 10.65
N GLU A 630 1.52 8.06 10.71
CA GLU A 630 1.48 7.20 11.89
C GLU A 630 2.50 6.06 11.77
N GLU A 631 2.78 5.43 12.92
CA GLU A 631 3.62 4.24 12.98
C GLU A 631 2.75 2.98 12.90
N VAL A 632 3.29 1.91 12.31
CA VAL A 632 2.62 0.62 12.13
C VAL A 632 3.50 -0.52 12.61
N THR A 633 2.86 -1.68 12.84
CA THR A 633 3.54 -2.96 13.11
C THR A 633 3.45 -3.86 11.89
N VAL A 634 4.55 -4.52 11.52
CA VAL A 634 4.59 -5.49 10.41
C VAL A 634 4.88 -6.89 10.96
N ASN A 635 3.97 -7.83 10.72
CA ASN A 635 4.03 -9.23 11.15
C ASN A 635 4.19 -10.17 9.95
N LEU A 636 5.11 -11.12 10.05
CA LEU A 636 5.28 -12.23 9.11
C LEU A 636 4.84 -13.54 9.78
N TYR A 637 3.87 -14.20 9.16
CA TYR A 637 3.37 -15.51 9.53
C TYR A 637 3.82 -16.55 8.52
N LEU A 638 4.18 -17.74 8.98
CA LEU A 638 4.50 -18.90 8.15
C LEU A 638 3.62 -20.07 8.56
N ASP A 639 2.83 -20.61 7.63
CA ASP A 639 2.05 -21.84 7.85
C ASP A 639 2.98 -23.05 7.71
N ILE A 640 3.81 -23.26 8.73
CA ILE A 640 4.76 -24.38 8.78
C ILE A 640 4.02 -25.70 8.90
N ASN A 641 2.83 -25.73 9.51
CA ASN A 641 2.11 -26.96 9.81
C ASN A 641 1.18 -27.40 8.66
N GLY A 642 0.89 -26.50 7.70
CA GLY A 642 0.10 -26.75 6.50
C GLY A 642 -1.40 -26.90 6.76
N ASP A 643 -1.94 -26.35 7.84
CA ASP A 643 -3.37 -26.40 8.18
C ASP A 643 -4.19 -25.29 7.50
N GLY A 644 -3.55 -24.37 6.78
CA GLY A 644 -4.19 -23.28 6.05
C GLY A 644 -4.73 -22.17 6.94
N LEU A 645 -4.25 -22.09 8.18
CA LEU A 645 -4.52 -21.00 9.12
C LEU A 645 -3.24 -20.16 9.32
N PHE A 646 -3.41 -18.96 9.85
CA PHE A 646 -2.31 -18.08 10.26
C PHE A 646 -2.60 -17.54 11.65
N LYS A 647 -2.22 -18.33 12.66
CA LYS A 647 -2.47 -18.04 14.07
C LYS A 647 -1.39 -17.12 14.66
N GLU A 648 -1.66 -16.53 15.81
CA GLU A 648 -0.72 -15.61 16.45
C GLU A 648 0.61 -16.30 16.83
N GLU A 649 0.55 -17.58 17.22
CA GLU A 649 1.74 -18.40 17.50
C GLU A 649 2.60 -18.69 16.25
N GLU A 650 2.10 -18.41 15.05
CA GLU A 650 2.81 -18.60 13.78
C GLU A 650 3.51 -17.33 13.29
N ILE A 651 3.49 -16.25 14.08
CA ILE A 651 4.28 -15.05 13.85
C ILE A 651 5.76 -15.39 14.07
N VAL A 652 6.51 -15.53 12.98
CA VAL A 652 7.94 -15.82 13.03
C VAL A 652 8.79 -14.56 13.10
N LYS A 653 8.22 -13.40 12.75
CA LYS A 653 8.90 -12.09 12.83
C LYS A 653 7.89 -10.96 12.96
N ALA A 654 8.13 -10.05 13.90
CA ALA A 654 7.39 -8.80 14.06
C ALA A 654 8.35 -7.61 14.11
N VAL A 655 7.96 -6.50 13.49
CA VAL A 655 8.70 -5.23 13.55
C VAL A 655 7.72 -4.10 13.87
N GLU A 656 7.92 -3.44 15.00
CA GLU A 656 7.03 -2.39 15.51
C GLU A 656 7.58 -0.98 15.21
N ASN A 657 6.72 0.03 15.35
CA ASN A 657 7.06 1.46 15.24
C ASN A 657 7.66 1.85 13.88
N ILE A 658 7.10 1.30 12.79
CA ILE A 658 7.55 1.57 11.42
C ILE A 658 6.72 2.69 10.80
N ASN A 659 7.39 3.70 10.25
CA ASN A 659 6.75 4.68 9.38
C ASN A 659 7.02 4.32 7.91
N LEU A 660 5.95 4.04 7.14
CA LEU A 660 6.01 3.64 5.73
C LEU A 660 5.97 4.84 4.74
N ASP A 661 5.90 6.09 5.21
CA ASP A 661 5.94 7.31 4.38
C ASP A 661 7.23 7.44 3.56
N ASN A 662 8.34 6.99 4.14
CA ASN A 662 9.70 7.30 3.67
C ASN A 662 10.37 6.14 2.90
N GLY A 663 9.66 5.06 2.55
CA GLY A 663 10.21 3.98 1.74
C GLY A 663 9.62 2.60 2.00
N SER A 664 10.26 1.58 1.42
CA SER A 664 9.95 0.17 1.70
C SER A 664 10.74 -0.34 2.90
N ILE A 665 10.13 -1.23 3.70
CA ILE A 665 10.83 -2.02 4.71
C ILE A 665 11.15 -3.40 4.14
N SER A 666 12.35 -3.91 4.43
CA SER A 666 12.80 -5.24 4.04
C SER A 666 12.87 -6.17 5.26
N LEU A 667 11.97 -7.15 5.33
CA LEU A 667 11.99 -8.21 6.33
C LEU A 667 12.73 -9.42 5.76
N LYS A 668 13.86 -9.76 6.40
CA LYS A 668 14.63 -10.97 6.07
C LYS A 668 14.32 -12.09 7.04
N TYR A 669 14.07 -13.29 6.54
CA TYR A 669 13.84 -14.50 7.32
C TYR A 669 14.69 -15.65 6.76
N ASP A 670 15.46 -16.33 7.61
CA ASP A 670 16.32 -17.44 7.21
C ASP A 670 15.62 -18.78 7.48
N MET A 671 14.92 -19.30 6.46
CA MET A 671 14.25 -20.60 6.56
C MET A 671 15.24 -21.74 6.78
N TYR A 672 16.47 -21.66 6.27
CA TYR A 672 17.43 -22.76 6.41
C TYR A 672 18.01 -22.82 7.82
N GLY A 673 18.18 -21.67 8.47
CA GLY A 673 18.61 -21.58 9.87
C GLY A 673 17.61 -22.22 10.82
N GLU A 674 16.32 -21.89 10.68
CA GLU A 674 15.26 -22.32 11.61
C GLU A 674 14.63 -23.67 11.23
N TYR A 675 14.38 -23.91 9.93
CA TYR A 675 13.75 -25.12 9.39
C TYR A 675 14.63 -25.76 8.29
N PRO A 676 15.83 -26.26 8.66
CA PRO A 676 16.84 -26.69 7.69
C PRO A 676 16.35 -27.78 6.73
N LEU A 677 15.40 -28.62 7.17
CA LEU A 677 14.89 -29.77 6.40
C LEU A 677 13.54 -29.49 5.72
N PHE A 678 13.03 -28.25 5.75
CA PHE A 678 11.73 -27.92 5.14
C PHE A 678 11.71 -28.24 3.64
N LEU A 679 10.69 -28.95 3.17
CA LEU A 679 10.55 -29.38 1.77
C LEU A 679 9.14 -29.15 1.28
N GLY A 680 8.93 -28.60 0.09
CA GLY A 680 7.61 -28.43 -0.52
C GLY A 680 7.05 -27.03 -0.34
N TYR A 681 5.72 -26.93 -0.39
CA TYR A 681 4.98 -25.67 -0.38
C TYR A 681 4.93 -25.06 1.02
N LEU A 682 5.17 -23.75 1.12
CA LEU A 682 5.06 -22.93 2.32
C LEU A 682 4.13 -21.77 2.02
N ASP A 683 2.99 -21.74 2.69
CA ASP A 683 2.10 -20.60 2.72
C ASP A 683 2.59 -19.58 3.76
N TRP A 684 2.45 -18.30 3.44
CA TRP A 684 2.87 -17.20 4.30
C TRP A 684 1.87 -16.03 4.23
N LYS A 685 1.78 -15.27 5.32
CA LYS A 685 0.99 -14.04 5.41
C LYS A 685 1.86 -12.91 5.93
N LEU A 686 1.79 -11.77 5.26
CA LEU A 686 2.45 -10.54 5.66
C LEU A 686 1.37 -9.51 6.00
N GLU A 687 1.35 -9.07 7.25
CA GLU A 687 0.31 -8.25 7.83
C GLU A 687 0.90 -6.94 8.36
N VAL A 688 0.26 -5.83 8.02
CA VAL A 688 0.52 -4.51 8.58
C VAL A 688 -0.63 -4.15 9.51
N VAL A 689 -0.32 -3.75 10.73
CA VAL A 689 -1.27 -3.40 11.79
C VAL A 689 -1.08 -1.95 12.20
N ARG A 690 -2.14 -1.16 12.12
CA ARG A 690 -2.20 0.24 12.57
C ARG A 690 -2.50 0.33 14.06
N ASP A 691 -2.28 1.49 14.67
CA ASP A 691 -2.54 1.74 16.10
C ASP A 691 -4.00 1.47 16.52
N ASN A 692 -4.96 1.68 15.63
CA ASN A 692 -6.38 1.40 15.87
C ASN A 692 -6.78 -0.05 15.55
N ASN A 693 -5.81 -0.94 15.34
CA ASN A 693 -5.99 -2.34 15.00
C ASN A 693 -6.66 -2.59 13.64
N ILE A 694 -6.70 -1.59 12.74
CA ILE A 694 -6.96 -1.85 11.32
C ILE A 694 -5.75 -2.55 10.73
N ARG A 695 -6.02 -3.60 9.97
CA ARG A 695 -5.02 -4.47 9.39
C ARG A 695 -5.03 -4.32 7.88
N SER A 696 -3.95 -4.73 7.25
CA SER A 696 -3.85 -4.92 5.80
C SER A 696 -2.90 -6.07 5.59
N TYR A 697 -3.30 -7.08 4.83
CA TYR A 697 -2.45 -8.25 4.65
C TYR A 697 -2.44 -8.77 3.24
N THR A 698 -1.37 -9.49 2.92
CA THR A 698 -1.18 -10.19 1.67
C THR A 698 -0.69 -11.60 1.98
N ASN A 699 -1.25 -12.56 1.25
CA ASN A 699 -0.89 -13.96 1.36
C ASN A 699 -0.08 -14.34 0.13
N GLY A 700 0.85 -15.27 0.31
CA GLY A 700 1.53 -15.87 -0.80
C GLY A 700 2.08 -17.23 -0.43
N SER A 701 2.78 -17.82 -1.38
CA SER A 701 3.34 -19.15 -1.23
C SER A 701 4.67 -19.26 -1.91
N VAL A 702 5.57 -20.06 -1.36
CA VAL A 702 6.83 -20.45 -2.02
C VAL A 702 7.01 -21.95 -1.97
N ILE A 703 7.79 -22.49 -2.90
CA ILE A 703 8.17 -23.90 -2.89
C ILE A 703 9.67 -24.01 -2.62
N PHE A 704 10.04 -24.94 -1.74
CA PHE A 704 11.42 -25.32 -1.50
C PHE A 704 11.64 -26.76 -1.96
N ARG A 705 12.70 -26.98 -2.73
CA ARG A 705 13.11 -28.31 -3.19
C ARG A 705 14.16 -28.89 -2.23
N LYS A 706 14.31 -30.20 -2.29
CA LYS A 706 15.32 -30.94 -1.53
C LYS A 706 16.72 -30.44 -1.91
N LEU A 707 17.58 -30.18 -0.94
CA LEU A 707 18.98 -29.85 -1.21
C LEU A 707 19.76 -31.09 -1.66
N LEU A 708 20.90 -30.87 -2.32
CA LEU A 708 21.72 -31.95 -2.90
C LEU A 708 22.28 -32.91 -1.84
N ASP A 709 22.66 -32.35 -0.68
CA ASP A 709 23.26 -33.05 0.45
C ASP A 709 22.24 -33.66 1.42
N GLU A 710 20.94 -33.50 1.15
CA GLU A 710 19.87 -33.98 2.02
C GLU A 710 19.30 -35.32 1.57
N ASN A 711 18.97 -36.15 2.57
CA ASN A 711 18.22 -37.37 2.35
C ASN A 711 16.75 -37.05 2.07
N PRO A 712 16.05 -37.88 1.28
CA PRO A 712 14.60 -37.74 1.11
C PRO A 712 13.85 -37.84 2.44
N ILE A 713 12.77 -37.06 2.60
CA ILE A 713 11.93 -37.08 3.81
C ILE A 713 11.15 -38.40 3.87
N PRO A 714 11.33 -39.23 4.92
CA PRO A 714 10.60 -40.49 5.04
C PRO A 714 9.15 -40.27 5.46
N ILE A 715 8.20 -40.84 4.71
CA ILE A 715 6.78 -40.83 5.05
C ILE A 715 6.28 -42.26 5.18
N ASN A 716 5.99 -42.68 6.40
CA ASN A 716 5.51 -44.04 6.68
C ASN A 716 4.02 -44.00 6.98
N VAL A 717 3.20 -44.55 6.08
CA VAL A 717 1.75 -44.56 6.19
C VAL A 717 1.28 -45.95 6.63
N LEU A 718 0.46 -46.01 7.68
CA LEU A 718 -0.25 -47.21 8.11
C LEU A 718 -1.72 -47.13 7.66
N GLN A 719 -2.09 -47.94 6.66
CA GLN A 719 -3.49 -48.15 6.30
C GLN A 719 -4.08 -49.29 7.14
N ILE A 720 -5.09 -48.97 7.95
CA ILE A 720 -5.86 -49.93 8.74
C ILE A 720 -7.11 -50.35 7.98
N ASP A 721 -7.18 -51.62 7.58
CA ASP A 721 -8.31 -52.21 6.87
C ASP A 721 -9.15 -53.15 7.75
N THR A 722 -10.30 -53.57 7.25
CA THR A 722 -11.14 -54.53 8.00
C THR A 722 -10.55 -55.94 8.02
N SER A 723 -11.05 -56.80 8.91
CA SER A 723 -10.63 -58.20 9.00
C SER A 723 -10.91 -59.05 7.75
N ASN A 724 -11.73 -58.58 6.81
CA ASN A 724 -12.01 -59.29 5.56
C ASN A 724 -11.14 -58.78 4.40
N THR A 725 -9.97 -59.39 4.21
CA THR A 725 -9.00 -59.01 3.19
C THR A 725 -9.39 -59.39 1.76
N THR A 726 -10.43 -60.19 1.58
CA THR A 726 -10.87 -60.72 0.26
C THR A 726 -11.67 -59.72 -0.59
N ALA A 727 -12.15 -58.63 0.02
CA ALA A 727 -12.89 -57.56 -0.65
C ALA A 727 -12.00 -56.37 -1.08
N LEU A 728 -10.68 -56.49 -0.91
CA LEU A 728 -9.71 -55.47 -1.33
C LEU A 728 -9.27 -55.73 -2.77
N SER A 729 -9.04 -54.66 -3.51
CA SER A 729 -8.49 -54.77 -4.85
C SER A 729 -7.53 -53.64 -5.14
N SER A 730 -6.47 -53.97 -5.86
CA SER A 730 -5.53 -52.98 -6.39
C SER A 730 -6.21 -52.02 -7.35
N ASN A 731 -7.08 -52.50 -8.25
CA ASN A 731 -7.72 -51.69 -9.30
C ASN A 731 -9.21 -52.07 -9.49
N GLY A 732 -9.83 -52.70 -8.49
CA GLY A 732 -11.15 -53.32 -8.62
C GLY A 732 -12.29 -52.32 -8.45
N LYS A 733 -13.27 -52.44 -9.36
CA LYS A 733 -14.46 -51.60 -9.45
C LYS A 733 -15.41 -51.67 -8.26
N ASN A 734 -15.45 -52.78 -7.51
CA ASN A 734 -16.37 -52.99 -6.36
C ASN A 734 -15.62 -53.35 -5.07
N ALA A 735 -14.41 -52.83 -4.90
CA ALA A 735 -13.52 -53.25 -3.84
C ALA A 735 -13.01 -52.07 -3.01
N TYR A 736 -12.60 -52.38 -1.78
CA TYR A 736 -11.97 -51.43 -0.86
C TYR A 736 -10.60 -51.03 -1.43
N LEU A 737 -10.24 -49.76 -1.29
CA LEU A 737 -8.99 -49.22 -1.83
C LEU A 737 -7.78 -49.80 -1.08
N ASP A 738 -6.85 -50.41 -1.81
CA ASP A 738 -5.55 -50.84 -1.29
C ASP A 738 -4.46 -49.90 -1.84
N LEU A 739 -4.08 -48.89 -1.06
CA LEU A 739 -3.10 -47.88 -1.51
C LEU A 739 -1.74 -48.50 -1.84
N LYS A 740 -1.34 -49.56 -1.10
CA LYS A 740 -0.06 -50.24 -1.29
C LYS A 740 0.02 -50.90 -2.67
N ASN A 741 -1.09 -51.45 -3.16
CA ASN A 741 -1.13 -52.21 -4.40
C ASN A 741 -1.84 -51.48 -5.56
N ASN A 742 -2.46 -50.32 -5.33
CA ASN A 742 -3.15 -49.55 -6.37
C ASN A 742 -2.18 -48.91 -7.36
N THR A 743 -2.34 -49.21 -8.65
CA THR A 743 -1.36 -48.80 -9.67
C THR A 743 -1.31 -47.27 -9.84
N LYS A 744 -2.47 -46.60 -9.82
CA LYS A 744 -2.53 -45.13 -9.95
C LYS A 744 -1.83 -44.46 -8.79
N PHE A 745 -2.10 -44.91 -7.56
CA PHE A 745 -1.49 -44.35 -6.36
C PHE A 745 0.02 -44.63 -6.30
N GLN A 746 0.47 -45.84 -6.65
CA GLN A 746 1.90 -46.15 -6.70
C GLN A 746 2.67 -45.33 -7.76
N ASN A 747 2.01 -44.92 -8.84
CA ASN A 747 2.59 -43.95 -9.79
C ASN A 747 2.76 -42.57 -9.13
N LEU A 748 1.78 -42.09 -8.34
CA LEU A 748 1.90 -40.85 -7.56
C LEU A 748 3.00 -40.95 -6.49
N VAL A 749 3.16 -42.11 -5.84
CA VAL A 749 4.27 -42.37 -4.90
C VAL A 749 5.60 -42.24 -5.62
N THR A 750 5.73 -42.84 -6.81
CA THR A 750 6.96 -42.77 -7.61
C THR A 750 7.26 -41.33 -8.04
N ASP A 751 6.27 -40.57 -8.48
CA ASP A 751 6.40 -39.15 -8.82
C ASP A 751 6.80 -38.31 -7.60
N THR A 752 6.13 -38.49 -6.48
CA THR A 752 6.38 -37.76 -5.23
C THR A 752 7.76 -38.09 -4.66
N ASN A 753 8.25 -39.33 -4.82
CA ASN A 753 9.60 -39.68 -4.42
C ASN A 753 10.68 -38.92 -5.20
N LYS A 754 10.41 -38.55 -6.46
CA LYS A 754 11.32 -37.66 -7.24
C LYS A 754 11.33 -36.24 -6.68
N LYS A 755 10.27 -35.81 -6.02
CA LYS A 755 10.15 -34.49 -5.37
C LYS A 755 10.85 -34.42 -4.01
N GLY A 756 11.60 -35.45 -3.61
CA GLY A 756 12.42 -35.45 -2.40
C GLY A 756 11.80 -36.16 -1.20
N TYR A 757 10.71 -36.92 -1.40
CA TYR A 757 10.11 -37.76 -0.37
C TYR A 757 10.52 -39.23 -0.52
N LYS A 758 10.29 -40.03 0.52
CA LYS A 758 10.41 -41.50 0.49
C LYS A 758 9.22 -42.11 1.20
N MET A 759 8.18 -42.42 0.43
CA MET A 759 6.95 -42.96 0.98
C MET A 759 6.96 -44.48 1.08
N THR A 760 6.50 -45.01 2.22
CA THR A 760 6.27 -46.43 2.47
C THR A 760 4.86 -46.65 3.00
N ILE A 761 4.10 -47.55 2.38
CA ILE A 761 2.74 -47.89 2.81
C ILE A 761 2.73 -49.28 3.43
N THR A 762 2.35 -49.33 4.70
CA THR A 762 2.08 -50.57 5.42
C THR A 762 0.58 -50.75 5.57
N ARG A 763 0.11 -51.99 5.41
CA ARG A 763 -1.29 -52.36 5.58
C ARG A 763 -1.40 -53.34 6.73
N LYS A 764 -2.38 -53.14 7.62
CA LYS A 764 -2.71 -54.04 8.73
C LYS A 764 -4.21 -54.09 8.96
N SER A 765 -4.76 -55.28 9.13
CA SER A 765 -6.15 -55.45 9.52
C SER A 765 -6.39 -55.02 10.97
N ILE A 766 -7.64 -54.67 11.31
CA ILE A 766 -8.04 -54.40 12.71
C ILE A 766 -7.58 -55.52 13.67
N THR A 767 -7.66 -56.78 13.24
CA THR A 767 -7.22 -57.94 14.05
C THR A 767 -5.73 -57.87 14.38
N GLU A 768 -4.90 -57.52 13.38
CA GLU A 768 -3.46 -57.35 13.58
C GLU A 768 -3.16 -56.14 14.47
N ILE A 769 -3.91 -55.05 14.33
CA ILE A 769 -3.78 -53.87 15.20
C ILE A 769 -4.11 -54.24 16.64
N ASN A 770 -5.25 -54.89 16.89
CA ASN A 770 -5.63 -55.36 18.23
C ASN A 770 -4.56 -56.26 18.84
N ALA A 771 -3.93 -57.12 18.05
CA ALA A 771 -2.88 -58.01 18.52
C ALA A 771 -1.61 -57.25 18.93
N ILE A 772 -1.14 -56.26 18.14
CA ILE A 772 0.06 -55.49 18.48
C ILE A 772 -0.17 -54.53 19.65
N THR A 773 -1.40 -54.04 19.84
CA THR A 773 -1.73 -53.09 20.91
C THR A 773 -2.18 -53.76 22.21
N ALA A 774 -2.32 -55.10 22.24
CA ALA A 774 -2.90 -55.83 23.37
C ALA A 774 -2.23 -55.52 24.73
N ASN A 775 -0.91 -55.30 24.72
CA ASN A 775 -0.10 -55.02 25.92
C ASN A 775 0.44 -53.58 25.96
N SER A 776 -0.12 -52.66 25.17
CA SER A 776 0.34 -51.26 25.19
C SER A 776 0.01 -50.61 26.54
N PRO A 777 1.00 -50.06 27.27
CA PRO A 777 0.75 -49.43 28.56
C PRO A 777 -0.08 -48.15 28.40
N ASP A 778 -1.06 -47.94 29.29
CA ASP A 778 -1.96 -46.77 29.26
C ASP A 778 -1.21 -45.43 29.30
N ASN A 779 -0.14 -45.33 30.11
CA ASN A 779 0.64 -44.10 30.33
C ASN A 779 2.02 -44.11 29.62
N GLY A 780 2.30 -45.10 28.77
CA GLY A 780 3.56 -45.16 28.03
C GLY A 780 3.48 -44.48 26.66
N PRO A 781 4.63 -44.17 26.03
CA PRO A 781 4.65 -43.61 24.68
C PRO A 781 3.91 -44.52 23.70
N SER A 782 3.36 -43.94 22.64
CA SER A 782 2.74 -44.73 21.57
C SER A 782 3.79 -45.66 20.93
N ILE A 783 3.42 -46.92 20.73
CA ILE A 783 4.22 -47.91 20.00
C ILE A 783 4.12 -47.73 18.48
N LEU A 784 3.10 -47.00 18.02
CA LEU A 784 2.92 -46.63 16.61
C LEU A 784 3.71 -45.36 16.25
N ASN A 785 3.90 -44.45 17.22
CA ASN A 785 4.72 -43.26 17.05
C ASN A 785 6.20 -43.64 16.82
N GLY A 786 6.90 -42.87 15.99
CA GLY A 786 8.26 -43.17 15.52
C GLY A 786 8.36 -44.27 14.46
N GLN A 787 7.29 -45.02 14.20
CA GLN A 787 7.21 -45.97 13.07
C GLN A 787 6.43 -45.38 11.90
N TYR A 788 5.33 -44.69 12.20
CA TYR A 788 4.40 -44.14 11.21
C TYR A 788 4.26 -42.63 11.38
N THR A 789 4.22 -41.92 10.25
CA THR A 789 3.90 -40.50 10.15
C THR A 789 2.38 -40.29 10.13
N MET A 790 1.65 -41.26 9.58
CA MET A 790 0.21 -41.16 9.39
C MET A 790 -0.47 -42.52 9.53
N ILE A 791 -1.65 -42.51 10.14
CA ILE A 791 -2.60 -43.63 10.13
C ILE A 791 -3.81 -43.27 9.27
N ILE A 792 -4.21 -44.15 8.37
CA ILE A 792 -5.47 -44.04 7.61
C ILE A 792 -6.39 -45.17 8.05
N ILE A 793 -7.58 -44.83 8.54
CA ILE A 793 -8.58 -45.77 9.01
C ILE A 793 -9.73 -45.79 8.01
N GLY A 794 -9.86 -46.90 7.24
CA GLY A 794 -11.07 -47.15 6.45
C GLY A 794 -10.85 -47.57 4.98
N PHE A 795 -11.46 -46.82 4.06
CA PHE A 795 -11.80 -47.16 2.66
C PHE A 795 -12.88 -48.22 2.46
N LYS A 796 -13.75 -48.40 3.46
CA LYS A 796 -14.94 -49.26 3.41
C LYS A 796 -16.18 -48.44 3.76
N ASP A 797 -17.30 -48.83 3.15
CA ASP A 797 -18.60 -48.15 3.26
C ASP A 797 -19.14 -48.08 4.69
N SER A 798 -18.89 -49.08 5.53
CA SER A 798 -19.02 -48.96 6.99
C SER A 798 -17.85 -49.62 7.67
N PHE A 799 -17.22 -48.88 8.59
CA PHE A 799 -16.13 -49.40 9.40
C PHE A 799 -16.68 -49.82 10.77
N PRO A 800 -16.92 -51.13 11.02
CA PRO A 800 -17.58 -51.59 12.23
C PRO A 800 -16.72 -51.29 13.45
N ALA A 801 -17.10 -50.24 14.19
CA ALA A 801 -16.44 -49.76 15.41
C ALA A 801 -16.31 -50.84 16.50
N GLU A 802 -17.17 -51.84 16.48
CA GLU A 802 -17.19 -53.00 17.40
C GLU A 802 -15.98 -53.93 17.28
N ASN A 803 -15.14 -53.76 16.26
CA ASN A 803 -13.96 -54.60 16.06
C ASN A 803 -12.67 -54.02 16.67
N PHE A 804 -12.62 -52.74 17.05
CA PHE A 804 -11.47 -52.19 17.76
C PHE A 804 -11.56 -52.51 19.26
N THR A 805 -10.43 -52.89 19.87
CA THR A 805 -10.29 -53.02 21.32
C THR A 805 -10.08 -51.65 21.97
N GLU A 806 -10.40 -51.51 23.26
CA GLU A 806 -10.10 -50.29 24.03
C GLU A 806 -8.60 -49.91 23.92
N ASN A 807 -7.71 -50.89 24.03
CA ASN A 807 -6.27 -50.66 23.92
C ASN A 807 -5.86 -50.13 22.54
N SER A 808 -6.47 -50.64 21.47
CA SER A 808 -6.19 -50.14 20.11
C SER A 808 -6.65 -48.69 19.90
N LEU A 809 -7.80 -48.32 20.43
CA LEU A 809 -8.30 -46.95 20.31
C LEU A 809 -7.47 -45.99 21.15
N LYS A 810 -7.15 -46.35 22.41
CA LYS A 810 -6.21 -45.60 23.26
C LYS A 810 -4.85 -45.43 22.59
N GLU A 811 -4.36 -46.45 21.91
CA GLU A 811 -3.11 -46.36 21.16
C GLU A 811 -3.20 -45.36 19.99
N ILE A 812 -4.31 -45.33 19.25
CA ILE A 812 -4.56 -44.34 18.19
C ILE A 812 -4.71 -42.93 18.76
N GLU A 813 -5.36 -42.75 19.93
CA GLU A 813 -5.40 -41.45 20.62
C GLU A 813 -3.99 -41.02 21.02
N LYS A 814 -3.20 -41.88 21.68
CA LYS A 814 -1.81 -41.57 22.03
C LYS A 814 -0.98 -41.18 20.82
N PHE A 815 -1.16 -41.86 19.70
CA PHE A 815 -0.51 -41.54 18.43
C PHE A 815 -0.89 -40.13 17.93
N GLY A 816 -2.19 -39.79 17.94
CA GLY A 816 -2.64 -38.44 17.58
C GLY A 816 -2.13 -37.37 18.54
N LYS A 817 -2.07 -37.65 19.85
CA LYS A 817 -1.55 -36.72 20.87
C LYS A 817 -0.09 -36.35 20.68
N THR A 818 0.69 -37.19 20.01
CA THR A 818 2.06 -36.86 19.63
C THR A 818 2.13 -35.99 18.38
N GLY A 819 1.01 -35.48 17.86
CA GLY A 819 0.96 -34.66 16.66
C GLY A 819 0.96 -35.44 15.35
N GLN A 820 0.95 -36.78 15.36
CA GLN A 820 0.97 -37.56 14.12
C GLN A 820 -0.37 -37.48 13.37
N GLY A 821 -0.32 -37.66 12.04
CA GLY A 821 -1.50 -37.54 11.19
C GLY A 821 -2.48 -38.71 11.32
N ILE A 822 -3.78 -38.42 11.39
CA ILE A 822 -4.83 -39.46 11.37
C ILE A 822 -5.88 -39.11 10.32
N MET A 823 -6.15 -40.01 9.39
CA MET A 823 -7.25 -39.86 8.44
C MET A 823 -8.36 -40.85 8.72
N PHE A 824 -9.57 -40.33 8.87
CA PHE A 824 -10.81 -41.09 8.94
C PHE A 824 -11.51 -41.02 7.59
N THR A 825 -12.05 -42.15 7.12
CA THR A 825 -12.80 -42.20 5.85
C THR A 825 -14.31 -42.37 6.08
N HIS A 826 -15.09 -42.54 5.00
CA HIS A 826 -16.55 -42.72 5.00
C HIS A 826 -17.05 -43.64 6.12
N ASP A 827 -18.08 -43.19 6.84
CA ASP A 827 -18.80 -43.95 7.88
C ASP A 827 -17.92 -44.69 8.90
N THR A 828 -16.72 -44.15 9.15
CA THR A 828 -15.91 -44.51 10.32
C THR A 828 -16.54 -43.97 11.60
N ILE A 829 -17.20 -42.82 11.50
CA ILE A 829 -17.99 -42.19 12.56
C ILE A 829 -19.42 -42.03 12.01
N TRP A 830 -20.32 -42.93 12.39
CA TRP A 830 -21.71 -42.93 11.93
C TRP A 830 -22.68 -42.96 13.10
N TYR A 831 -23.88 -42.40 12.90
CA TYR A 831 -24.90 -42.25 13.94
C TYR A 831 -26.19 -42.98 13.58
N THR A 832 -26.59 -43.95 14.41
CA THR A 832 -28.00 -44.38 14.52
C THR A 832 -28.56 -43.94 15.85
N GLY A 833 -29.81 -43.47 15.83
CA GLY A 833 -30.50 -42.77 16.93
C GLY A 833 -30.64 -43.49 18.28
N GLY A 834 -29.92 -44.59 18.52
CA GLY A 834 -29.81 -45.30 19.80
C GLY A 834 -28.38 -45.53 20.33
N ILE A 835 -27.31 -45.27 19.57
CA ILE A 835 -25.94 -45.70 19.95
C ILE A 835 -25.28 -44.79 21.02
N ILE A 836 -25.69 -43.53 21.15
CA ILE A 836 -25.13 -42.63 22.17
C ILE A 836 -25.73 -42.91 23.58
N ASN A 837 -26.85 -43.63 23.68
CA ASN A 837 -27.63 -43.70 24.92
C ASN A 837 -27.74 -45.06 25.63
N THR A 838 -27.14 -46.15 25.13
CA THR A 838 -27.22 -47.47 25.80
C THR A 838 -25.94 -47.83 26.57
N SER A 839 -26.15 -48.40 27.75
CA SER A 839 -25.26 -48.49 28.91
C SER A 839 -23.99 -49.35 28.77
N THR A 840 -22.91 -48.82 29.37
CA THR A 840 -21.77 -49.49 30.04
C THR A 840 -20.75 -50.35 29.28
N SER A 841 -21.06 -51.02 28.16
CA SER A 841 -20.03 -51.70 27.33
C SER A 841 -19.50 -50.82 26.18
N SER A 842 -20.12 -49.66 26.00
CA SER A 842 -20.11 -48.76 24.84
C SER A 842 -19.30 -47.47 25.05
N LYS A 843 -18.50 -47.37 26.13
CA LYS A 843 -17.73 -46.14 26.49
C LYS A 843 -16.61 -45.80 25.50
N TYR A 844 -16.09 -46.78 24.77
CA TYR A 844 -14.96 -46.65 23.86
C TYR A 844 -15.33 -46.99 22.42
N SER A 845 -16.51 -46.57 21.96
CA SER A 845 -16.75 -46.57 20.51
C SER A 845 -15.92 -45.46 19.86
N ILE A 846 -15.47 -45.71 18.62
CA ILE A 846 -14.70 -44.72 17.82
C ILE A 846 -15.39 -43.34 17.81
N ILE A 847 -16.73 -43.29 17.75
CA ILE A 847 -17.52 -42.06 17.82
C ILE A 847 -17.39 -41.35 19.18
N ARG A 848 -17.56 -42.02 20.33
CA ARG A 848 -17.44 -41.35 21.65
C ARG A 848 -16.04 -40.79 21.91
N MET A 849 -15.03 -41.45 21.34
CA MET A 849 -13.65 -41.12 21.59
C MET A 849 -13.10 -40.06 20.64
N PHE A 850 -13.50 -40.09 19.36
CA PHE A 850 -12.92 -39.23 18.32
C PHE A 850 -13.87 -38.18 17.75
N GLN A 851 -15.18 -38.17 18.08
CA GLN A 851 -16.12 -37.18 17.51
C GLN A 851 -15.68 -35.73 17.77
N ASP A 852 -15.20 -35.43 18.98
CA ASP A 852 -14.66 -34.11 19.32
C ASP A 852 -13.28 -33.87 18.68
N TYR A 853 -12.41 -34.88 18.70
CA TYR A 853 -11.07 -34.77 18.11
C TYR A 853 -11.10 -34.53 16.60
N ILE A 854 -12.06 -35.12 15.89
CA ILE A 854 -12.20 -34.97 14.45
C ILE A 854 -12.92 -33.68 14.07
N GLY A 855 -13.75 -33.08 14.94
CA GLY A 855 -14.51 -31.85 14.65
C GLY A 855 -15.95 -32.05 14.17
N GLN A 856 -16.51 -33.25 14.33
CA GLN A 856 -17.91 -33.61 13.99
C GLN A 856 -18.85 -33.49 15.21
N SER A 857 -18.65 -32.46 16.01
CA SER A 857 -19.42 -32.19 17.23
C SER A 857 -19.81 -30.72 17.33
N ARG A 858 -20.80 -30.31 16.54
CA ARG A 858 -21.35 -28.94 16.63
C ARG A 858 -21.70 -28.55 18.07
N TYR A 859 -22.33 -29.45 18.82
CA TYR A 859 -22.75 -29.21 20.20
C TYR A 859 -21.93 -30.05 21.18
N ASN A 860 -21.67 -29.48 22.35
CA ASN A 860 -21.04 -30.21 23.46
C ASN A 860 -21.91 -31.43 23.87
N ASN A 861 -21.26 -32.58 23.95
CA ASN A 861 -21.84 -33.81 24.47
C ASN A 861 -21.19 -34.17 25.81
N ALA A 862 -21.99 -34.18 26.88
CA ALA A 862 -21.51 -34.48 28.24
C ALA A 862 -20.89 -35.88 28.42
N GLN A 863 -21.04 -36.78 27.44
CA GLN A 863 -20.43 -38.11 27.43
C GLN A 863 -19.04 -38.14 26.78
N ASN A 864 -18.66 -37.10 26.05
CA ASN A 864 -17.35 -36.98 25.42
C ASN A 864 -16.42 -36.11 26.29
N LYS A 865 -15.11 -36.25 26.09
CA LYS A 865 -14.15 -35.31 26.64
C LYS A 865 -14.23 -34.06 25.77
N ASN A 866 -14.88 -32.99 26.26
CA ASN A 866 -14.92 -31.67 25.61
C ASN A 866 -13.53 -31.01 25.58
N LYS A 867 -12.60 -31.67 24.89
CA LYS A 867 -11.19 -31.32 24.81
C LYS A 867 -10.60 -31.83 23.50
N ASP A 868 -9.59 -31.14 22.99
CA ASP A 868 -8.79 -31.60 21.86
C ASP A 868 -7.71 -32.62 22.27
N LEU A 869 -6.89 -33.07 21.32
CA LEU A 869 -5.79 -33.99 21.58
C LEU A 869 -4.69 -33.38 22.47
N GLN A 870 -4.57 -32.05 22.50
CA GLN A 870 -3.64 -31.29 23.33
C GLN A 870 -4.23 -30.94 24.70
N GLU A 871 -5.41 -31.48 25.03
CA GLU A 871 -6.18 -31.25 26.27
C GLU A 871 -6.76 -29.83 26.46
N ASN A 872 -6.80 -29.02 25.40
CA ASN A 872 -7.46 -27.72 25.37
C ASN A 872 -8.98 -27.89 25.24
N VAL A 873 -9.77 -27.01 25.86
CA VAL A 873 -11.24 -27.04 25.76
C VAL A 873 -11.67 -26.68 24.33
N ILE A 874 -12.64 -27.42 23.79
CA ILE A 874 -13.20 -27.15 22.46
C ILE A 874 -14.36 -26.17 22.60
N THR A 875 -14.36 -25.14 21.76
CA THR A 875 -15.50 -24.22 21.63
C THR A 875 -16.57 -24.89 20.81
N HIS A 876 -17.77 -25.04 21.37
CA HIS A 876 -18.94 -25.60 20.69
C HIS A 876 -20.04 -24.55 20.53
N ASP A 877 -20.96 -24.81 19.62
CA ASP A 877 -22.16 -24.00 19.44
C ASP A 877 -23.05 -24.07 20.69
N ASN A 878 -23.37 -22.91 21.27
CA ASN A 878 -24.18 -22.83 22.49
C ASN A 878 -25.69 -22.88 22.20
N ASP A 879 -26.11 -22.68 20.94
CA ASP A 879 -27.52 -22.67 20.54
C ASP A 879 -28.06 -24.10 20.32
N LYS A 880 -27.78 -24.99 21.28
CA LYS A 880 -28.19 -26.41 21.26
C LYS A 880 -29.73 -26.55 21.27
N PRO A 881 -30.35 -27.23 20.28
CA PRO A 881 -31.79 -27.43 20.23
C PRO A 881 -32.32 -28.19 21.47
N THR A 882 -33.51 -27.80 21.95
CA THR A 882 -34.15 -28.43 23.12
C THR A 882 -34.99 -29.69 22.79
N ILE A 883 -35.20 -29.99 21.51
CA ILE A 883 -36.02 -31.11 21.01
C ILE A 883 -35.35 -32.48 21.16
N THR A 884 -36.11 -33.57 21.31
CA THR A 884 -35.59 -34.90 21.67
C THR A 884 -34.93 -35.74 20.55
N ASP A 885 -34.68 -35.19 19.37
CA ASP A 885 -34.26 -35.93 18.16
C ASP A 885 -32.76 -35.81 17.80
N LYS A 886 -32.37 -36.28 16.61
CA LYS A 886 -31.00 -36.22 16.06
C LYS A 886 -30.39 -34.80 16.01
N TYR A 887 -31.22 -33.76 15.98
CA TYR A 887 -30.83 -32.36 15.89
C TYR A 887 -29.91 -31.91 17.03
N LYS A 888 -30.20 -32.29 18.27
CA LYS A 888 -29.40 -31.90 19.44
C LYS A 888 -28.08 -32.65 19.57
N GLU A 889 -27.89 -33.70 18.78
CA GLU A 889 -26.59 -34.38 18.63
C GLU A 889 -25.78 -33.80 17.46
N GLY A 890 -26.29 -32.74 16.81
CA GLY A 890 -25.64 -32.10 15.66
C GLY A 890 -25.72 -32.95 14.40
N ALA A 891 -26.82 -33.64 14.14
CA ALA A 891 -26.99 -34.40 12.90
C ALA A 891 -27.15 -33.47 11.68
N THR A 892 -26.56 -33.86 10.54
CA THR A 892 -26.75 -33.12 9.28
C THR A 892 -28.20 -33.19 8.80
N THR A 893 -28.58 -32.26 7.91
CA THR A 893 -29.89 -32.26 7.25
C THR A 893 -30.20 -33.58 6.54
N TRP A 894 -29.19 -34.27 6.03
CA TRP A 894 -29.30 -35.59 5.40
C TRP A 894 -29.58 -36.73 6.37
N SER A 895 -28.93 -36.71 7.54
CA SER A 895 -29.13 -37.71 8.60
C SER A 895 -30.55 -37.68 9.16
N ILE A 896 -31.19 -36.50 9.14
CA ILE A 896 -32.58 -36.34 9.53
C ILE A 896 -33.53 -36.89 8.46
N GLY A 897 -33.19 -36.69 7.18
CA GLY A 897 -33.91 -37.26 6.04
C GLY A 897 -33.39 -38.66 5.67
N ASN A 898 -33.01 -38.82 4.41
CA ASN A 898 -32.37 -40.02 3.89
C ASN A 898 -30.99 -39.65 3.33
N VAL A 899 -29.93 -40.00 4.04
CA VAL A 899 -28.55 -39.73 3.61
C VAL A 899 -28.27 -40.23 2.20
N ASN A 900 -28.90 -41.34 1.81
CA ASN A 900 -28.75 -41.94 0.48
C ASN A 900 -29.28 -41.08 -0.69
N THR A 901 -29.98 -39.97 -0.43
CA THR A 901 -30.44 -39.05 -1.49
C THR A 901 -29.44 -37.94 -1.79
N SER A 902 -28.35 -37.85 -1.01
CA SER A 902 -27.30 -36.82 -1.14
C SER A 902 -26.06 -37.31 -1.89
N GLU A 903 -26.27 -38.15 -2.91
CA GLU A 903 -25.15 -38.70 -3.68
C GLU A 903 -24.40 -37.60 -4.46
N SER A 904 -23.09 -37.73 -4.69
CA SER A 904 -22.31 -36.83 -5.55
C SER A 904 -21.07 -37.51 -6.14
N LYS A 905 -20.59 -37.03 -7.29
CA LYS A 905 -19.30 -37.43 -7.91
C LYS A 905 -18.32 -36.26 -8.11
N ILE A 906 -18.75 -35.05 -7.79
CA ILE A 906 -17.94 -33.84 -7.95
C ILE A 906 -17.99 -33.09 -6.63
N VAL A 907 -16.82 -32.62 -6.19
CA VAL A 907 -16.70 -31.83 -4.96
C VAL A 907 -16.12 -30.45 -5.27
N TYR A 908 -16.58 -29.45 -4.53
CA TYR A 908 -16.27 -28.03 -4.66
C TYR A 908 -15.25 -27.60 -3.60
N ASN A 909 -14.20 -26.91 -4.02
CA ASN A 909 -13.13 -26.40 -3.16
C ASN A 909 -13.58 -25.12 -2.41
N THR A 910 -13.54 -25.16 -1.07
CA THR A 910 -13.94 -24.04 -0.20
C THR A 910 -12.76 -23.17 0.23
N ASN A 911 -11.62 -23.77 0.56
CA ASN A 911 -10.44 -23.07 1.10
C ASN A 911 -9.18 -23.59 0.40
N LYS A 912 -8.21 -22.71 0.15
CA LYS A 912 -6.93 -23.05 -0.51
C LYS A 912 -5.81 -23.13 0.53
N ALA A 913 -5.07 -24.23 0.51
CA ALA A 913 -3.89 -24.48 1.35
C ALA A 913 -3.04 -25.63 0.77
N LEU A 914 -2.07 -26.11 1.54
CA LEU A 914 -1.23 -27.26 1.19
C LEU A 914 -2.02 -28.46 0.63
N ILE A 915 -3.10 -28.88 1.29
CA ILE A 915 -3.92 -30.05 0.89
C ILE A 915 -4.61 -29.89 -0.47
N THR A 916 -4.89 -28.67 -0.92
CA THR A 916 -5.54 -28.40 -2.22
C THR A 916 -4.55 -28.11 -3.34
N ASN A 917 -3.31 -27.74 -3.00
CA ASN A 917 -2.36 -27.16 -3.96
C ASN A 917 -1.07 -27.98 -4.14
N TYR A 918 -0.69 -28.87 -3.21
CA TYR A 918 0.59 -29.56 -3.27
C TYR A 918 0.54 -31.00 -2.72
N PRO A 919 1.23 -31.98 -3.36
CA PRO A 919 2.13 -31.84 -4.52
C PRO A 919 1.42 -31.72 -5.87
N TYR A 920 0.09 -31.69 -5.87
CA TYR A 920 -0.74 -31.48 -7.06
C TYR A 920 -1.76 -30.36 -6.82
N ASP A 921 -1.87 -29.44 -7.77
CA ASP A 921 -2.97 -28.47 -7.80
C ASP A 921 -4.26 -29.18 -8.22
N LEU A 922 -5.25 -29.14 -7.34
CA LEU A 922 -6.55 -29.80 -7.51
C LEU A 922 -7.59 -28.92 -8.20
N GLY A 923 -7.37 -27.59 -8.26
CA GLY A 923 -8.33 -26.64 -8.82
C GLY A 923 -9.59 -26.42 -7.95
N ASP A 924 -10.62 -25.81 -8.55
CA ASP A 924 -11.83 -25.40 -7.83
C ASP A 924 -12.87 -26.53 -7.68
N THR A 925 -12.81 -27.56 -8.51
CA THR A 925 -13.63 -28.78 -8.38
C THR A 925 -12.85 -30.01 -8.79
N ILE A 926 -13.08 -31.14 -8.12
CA ILE A 926 -12.49 -32.43 -8.50
C ILE A 926 -13.53 -33.53 -8.63
N GLU A 927 -13.23 -34.53 -9.47
CA GLU A 927 -13.99 -35.77 -9.54
C GLU A 927 -13.59 -36.69 -8.39
N VAL A 928 -14.60 -37.31 -7.77
CA VAL A 928 -14.45 -38.31 -6.71
C VAL A 928 -15.34 -39.51 -7.03
N ARG A 929 -15.00 -40.67 -6.49
CA ARG A 929 -15.89 -41.83 -6.55
C ARG A 929 -17.21 -41.49 -5.86
N ARG A 930 -18.33 -42.01 -6.38
CA ARG A 930 -19.67 -41.68 -5.88
C ARG A 930 -19.76 -41.92 -4.36
N THR A 931 -20.15 -40.89 -3.63
CA THR A 931 -20.36 -40.92 -2.17
C THR A 931 -21.68 -40.22 -1.82
N HIS A 932 -22.02 -40.11 -0.54
CA HIS A 932 -23.16 -39.34 -0.04
C HIS A 932 -22.79 -38.39 1.11
N GLY A 933 -23.75 -37.55 1.53
CA GLY A 933 -23.65 -36.67 2.70
C GLY A 933 -23.33 -37.41 3.99
N GLN A 934 -22.83 -36.69 4.98
CA GLN A 934 -22.33 -37.27 6.23
C GLN A 934 -23.39 -37.20 7.34
N TYR A 935 -23.21 -37.93 8.44
CA TYR A 935 -24.24 -38.03 9.48
C TYR A 935 -24.25 -36.89 10.51
N LEU A 936 -23.10 -36.27 10.76
CA LEU A 936 -22.87 -35.26 11.81
C LEU A 936 -22.41 -33.94 11.20
N GLN A 937 -22.77 -32.82 11.81
CA GLN A 937 -22.40 -31.47 11.38
C GLN A 937 -20.99 -31.14 11.86
N LEU A 938 -20.28 -30.34 11.06
CA LEU A 938 -19.01 -29.75 11.48
C LEU A 938 -19.19 -28.72 12.61
N ASN A 939 -18.23 -28.71 13.53
CA ASN A 939 -18.12 -27.69 14.56
C ASN A 939 -17.32 -26.47 14.05
N LEU A 940 -18.00 -25.54 13.39
CA LEU A 940 -17.36 -24.35 12.82
C LEU A 940 -17.12 -23.19 13.83
N GLU A 941 -17.49 -23.41 15.10
CA GLU A 941 -17.06 -22.55 16.22
C GLU A 941 -15.59 -22.83 16.60
N ASP A 942 -15.08 -24.02 16.29
CA ASP A 942 -13.66 -24.36 16.42
C ASP A 942 -12.94 -23.96 15.13
N GLU A 943 -12.06 -22.97 15.22
CA GLU A 943 -11.32 -22.46 14.06
C GLU A 943 -10.39 -23.51 13.42
N ASN A 944 -10.01 -24.55 14.16
CA ASN A 944 -9.18 -25.62 13.63
C ASN A 944 -9.94 -26.50 12.64
N VAL A 945 -11.27 -26.48 12.62
CA VAL A 945 -12.10 -27.24 11.69
C VAL A 945 -12.18 -26.51 10.35
N VAL A 946 -11.34 -26.94 9.41
CA VAL A 946 -11.21 -26.32 8.09
C VAL A 946 -11.82 -27.21 7.00
N PRO A 947 -12.97 -26.84 6.42
CA PRO A 947 -13.55 -27.53 5.28
C PRO A 947 -12.74 -27.27 4.01
N TRP A 948 -12.37 -28.33 3.29
CA TRP A 948 -11.59 -28.24 2.05
C TRP A 948 -12.47 -28.44 0.82
N PHE A 949 -13.25 -29.53 0.81
CA PHE A 949 -14.10 -29.91 -0.31
C PHE A 949 -15.51 -30.25 0.17
N ASN A 950 -16.54 -29.78 -0.55
CA ASN A 950 -17.95 -30.10 -0.29
C ASN A 950 -18.60 -30.81 -1.48
N LEU A 951 -19.57 -31.67 -1.22
CA LEU A 951 -20.39 -32.33 -2.23
C LEU A 951 -21.15 -31.29 -3.09
N THR A 952 -21.25 -31.57 -4.39
CA THR A 952 -22.06 -30.77 -5.33
C THR A 952 -23.32 -31.52 -5.74
N ASN A 953 -24.27 -30.83 -6.38
CA ASN A 953 -25.50 -31.43 -6.91
C ASN A 953 -25.32 -32.30 -8.17
N ASN A 954 -24.08 -32.47 -8.66
CA ASN A 954 -23.81 -33.12 -9.94
C ASN A 954 -23.52 -34.63 -9.79
N ASN A 955 -24.47 -35.45 -10.29
CA ASN A 955 -24.50 -36.91 -10.08
C ASN A 955 -24.29 -37.77 -11.32
N GLY A 956 -24.08 -37.17 -12.48
CA GLY A 956 -23.72 -37.92 -13.69
C GLY A 956 -24.71 -39.01 -14.18
N SER A 957 -26.01 -38.98 -13.79
CA SER A 957 -27.17 -39.54 -14.56
C SER A 957 -28.43 -39.92 -13.73
N THR A 958 -28.48 -39.83 -12.40
CA THR A 958 -29.70 -40.18 -11.63
C THR A 958 -30.44 -38.94 -11.10
N ASN A 959 -31.75 -38.86 -11.37
CA ASN A 959 -32.69 -37.79 -11.00
C ASN A 959 -32.91 -37.57 -9.48
N THR A 960 -31.96 -37.93 -8.61
CA THR A 960 -32.19 -38.03 -7.14
C THR A 960 -31.50 -36.97 -6.29
N SER A 961 -30.65 -36.09 -6.85
CA SER A 961 -29.79 -35.16 -6.08
C SER A 961 -30.06 -33.68 -6.26
N SER A 962 -31.30 -33.29 -6.55
CA SER A 962 -31.63 -31.88 -6.80
C SER A 962 -31.21 -30.95 -5.64
N ASN A 963 -31.03 -31.42 -4.40
CA ASN A 963 -31.01 -30.51 -3.25
C ASN A 963 -29.65 -30.32 -2.53
N ILE A 964 -28.51 -30.73 -3.10
CA ILE A 964 -27.19 -30.51 -2.48
C ILE A 964 -26.72 -29.08 -2.73
N ASN A 965 -26.37 -28.37 -1.66
CA ASN A 965 -25.78 -27.04 -1.72
C ASN A 965 -24.27 -27.11 -1.49
N GLN A 966 -23.47 -26.92 -2.55
CA GLN A 966 -22.00 -26.99 -2.45
C GLN A 966 -21.39 -25.95 -1.50
N TYR A 967 -22.14 -24.89 -1.17
CA TYR A 967 -21.72 -23.83 -0.27
C TYR A 967 -22.04 -24.11 1.20
N ASP A 968 -22.87 -25.12 1.50
CA ASP A 968 -23.13 -25.54 2.89
C ASP A 968 -22.02 -26.47 3.38
N VAL A 969 -20.95 -25.84 3.86
CA VAL A 969 -19.76 -26.51 4.41
C VAL A 969 -20.08 -27.32 5.68
N ARG A 970 -21.16 -27.00 6.41
CA ARG A 970 -21.50 -27.64 7.68
C ARG A 970 -22.15 -29.01 7.45
N ASN A 971 -22.99 -29.13 6.43
CA ASN A 971 -23.77 -30.34 6.14
C ASN A 971 -23.29 -31.13 4.92
N ASN A 972 -22.65 -30.48 3.95
CA ASN A 972 -22.26 -31.08 2.66
C ASN A 972 -20.76 -31.31 2.52
N TYR A 973 -19.99 -31.24 3.60
CA TYR A 973 -18.55 -31.49 3.53
C TYR A 973 -18.23 -32.91 3.01
N TYR A 974 -17.19 -32.98 2.19
CA TYR A 974 -16.57 -34.21 1.71
C TYR A 974 -15.22 -34.44 2.39
N THR A 975 -14.32 -33.45 2.35
CA THR A 975 -12.99 -33.52 2.98
C THR A 975 -12.74 -32.25 3.79
N TYR A 976 -12.27 -32.40 5.02
CA TYR A 976 -11.92 -31.31 5.93
C TYR A 976 -10.82 -31.79 6.88
N SER A 977 -10.14 -30.87 7.57
CA SER A 977 -9.20 -31.22 8.63
C SER A 977 -9.49 -30.48 9.93
N ARG A 978 -9.00 -31.07 11.02
CA ARG A 978 -8.87 -30.45 12.34
C ARG A 978 -7.45 -30.65 12.83
N GLY A 979 -6.59 -29.66 12.60
CA GLY A 979 -5.14 -29.80 12.79
C GLY A 979 -4.59 -30.97 11.95
N ASN A 980 -3.99 -31.96 12.62
CA ASN A 980 -3.41 -33.15 11.97
C ASN A 980 -4.39 -34.31 11.76
N ILE A 981 -5.66 -34.13 12.13
CA ILE A 981 -6.71 -35.08 11.80
C ILE A 981 -7.41 -34.65 10.52
N THR A 982 -7.55 -35.56 9.57
CA THR A 982 -8.30 -35.32 8.32
C THR A 982 -9.48 -36.29 8.25
N PHE A 983 -10.59 -35.82 7.70
CA PHE A 983 -11.71 -36.67 7.32
C PHE A 983 -11.91 -36.62 5.81
N SER A 984 -12.31 -37.74 5.20
CA SER A 984 -12.76 -37.78 3.81
C SER A 984 -13.97 -38.71 3.64
N GLY A 985 -14.96 -38.28 2.88
CA GLY A 985 -16.15 -39.07 2.53
C GLY A 985 -15.89 -40.23 1.57
N THR A 986 -14.65 -40.65 1.40
CA THR A 986 -14.24 -41.75 0.50
C THR A 986 -14.49 -43.13 1.10
N GLY A 987 -14.87 -44.12 0.29
CA GLY A 987 -15.04 -45.51 0.73
C GLY A 987 -16.44 -46.10 0.57
N GLU A 988 -17.41 -45.35 0.04
CA GLU A 988 -18.74 -45.87 -0.37
C GLU A 988 -18.61 -46.70 -1.66
N ASN A 989 -18.36 -47.99 -1.49
CA ASN A 989 -18.04 -48.90 -2.59
C ASN A 989 -19.28 -49.66 -3.14
N SER A 990 -20.45 -49.52 -2.52
CA SER A 990 -21.68 -50.24 -2.91
C SER A 990 -22.41 -49.58 -4.08
N ARG A 991 -22.14 -48.29 -4.28
CA ARG A 991 -22.91 -47.42 -5.16
C ARG A 991 -22.35 -47.35 -6.56
N ASP A 992 -21.03 -47.26 -6.73
CA ASP A 992 -20.41 -47.07 -8.03
C ASP A 992 -19.38 -48.14 -8.32
N ALA A 993 -19.54 -48.82 -9.46
CA ALA A 993 -18.64 -49.84 -9.96
C ALA A 993 -17.54 -49.23 -10.85
N SER A 994 -17.04 -48.05 -10.47
CA SER A 994 -15.98 -47.33 -11.16
C SER A 994 -14.65 -47.46 -10.39
N GLU A 995 -13.55 -47.30 -11.11
CA GLU A 995 -12.25 -47.11 -10.46
C GLU A 995 -12.20 -45.74 -9.80
N TYR A 996 -11.36 -45.60 -8.76
CA TYR A 996 -11.12 -44.31 -8.14
C TYR A 996 -10.57 -43.30 -9.18
N PRO A 997 -11.13 -42.08 -9.26
CA PRO A 997 -10.65 -41.02 -10.15
C PRO A 997 -9.22 -40.57 -9.80
N ASP A 998 -8.48 -40.12 -10.81
CA ASP A 998 -7.10 -39.67 -10.64
C ASP A 998 -7.00 -38.45 -9.72
N SER A 999 -8.00 -37.55 -9.77
CA SER A 999 -8.07 -36.38 -8.89
C SER A 999 -8.28 -36.74 -7.42
N GLU A 1000 -9.05 -37.78 -7.12
CA GLU A 1000 -9.22 -38.28 -5.75
C GLU A 1000 -7.94 -38.94 -5.22
N MET A 1001 -7.20 -39.68 -6.06
CA MET A 1001 -5.88 -40.21 -5.69
C MET A 1001 -4.87 -39.09 -5.40
N LYS A 1002 -4.92 -37.99 -6.17
CA LYS A 1002 -4.08 -36.80 -5.92
C LYS A 1002 -4.45 -36.13 -4.60
N LEU A 1003 -5.75 -36.03 -4.26
CA LEU A 1003 -6.19 -35.54 -2.96
C LEU A 1003 -5.61 -36.38 -1.81
N PHE A 1004 -5.59 -37.72 -1.93
CA PHE A 1004 -4.98 -38.56 -0.89
C PHE A 1004 -3.47 -38.35 -0.78
N MET A 1005 -2.77 -38.15 -1.91
CA MET A 1005 -1.35 -37.81 -1.86
C MET A 1005 -1.12 -36.46 -1.17
N ASN A 1006 -1.86 -35.42 -1.54
CA ASN A 1006 -1.80 -34.12 -0.88
C ASN A 1006 -2.12 -34.23 0.63
N THR A 1007 -3.10 -35.06 1.00
CA THR A 1007 -3.46 -35.31 2.41
C THR A 1007 -2.31 -35.96 3.18
N ILE A 1008 -1.60 -36.91 2.58
CA ILE A 1008 -0.45 -37.56 3.21
C ILE A 1008 0.72 -36.58 3.38
N ILE A 1009 0.96 -35.70 2.40
CA ILE A 1009 1.98 -34.65 2.52
C ILE A 1009 1.59 -33.62 3.59
N LYS A 1010 0.31 -33.22 3.68
CA LYS A 1010 -0.19 -32.39 4.78
C LYS A 1010 0.00 -33.06 6.14
N ALA A 1011 -0.30 -34.34 6.24
CA ALA A 1011 -0.14 -35.11 7.46
C ALA A 1011 1.33 -35.22 7.88
N GLU A 1012 2.25 -35.38 6.93
CA GLU A 1012 3.69 -35.29 7.20
C GLU A 1012 4.05 -33.90 7.71
N ARG A 1013 3.61 -32.83 7.03
CA ARG A 1013 3.98 -31.46 7.42
C ARG A 1013 3.67 -31.11 8.87
N GLY A 1014 2.48 -31.47 9.33
CA GLY A 1014 2.05 -31.22 10.70
C GLY A 1014 2.50 -32.28 11.70
N ALA A 1015 3.03 -33.42 11.24
CA ALA A 1015 3.47 -34.50 12.12
C ALA A 1015 4.68 -34.09 12.96
N ASN A 1016 4.72 -34.61 14.19
CA ASN A 1016 5.95 -34.56 14.98
C ASN A 1016 6.99 -35.51 14.38
N HIS A 1017 8.21 -35.02 14.16
CA HIS A 1017 9.28 -35.86 13.66
C HIS A 1017 10.27 -36.23 14.74
N ALA A 1018 10.81 -37.45 14.65
CA ALA A 1018 11.95 -37.79 15.49
C ALA A 1018 13.19 -37.01 15.03
N PRO A 1019 14.05 -36.53 15.95
CA PRO A 1019 15.22 -35.75 15.57
C PRO A 1019 16.17 -36.51 14.64
N THR A 1020 16.74 -35.86 13.64
CA THR A 1020 17.83 -36.40 12.83
C THR A 1020 19.19 -36.14 13.48
N ILE A 1021 19.90 -37.22 13.80
CA ILE A 1021 21.28 -37.19 14.31
C ILE A 1021 22.25 -37.24 13.13
N ILE A 1022 23.11 -36.24 13.01
CA ILE A 1022 24.14 -36.12 11.96
C ILE A 1022 25.50 -36.08 12.65
N THR A 1023 26.41 -36.98 12.28
CA THR A 1023 27.79 -36.96 12.77
C THR A 1023 28.72 -36.97 11.56
N PRO A 1024 29.15 -35.80 11.04
CA PRO A 1024 29.79 -35.71 9.72
C PRO A 1024 30.94 -36.68 9.49
N ASP A 1025 31.75 -36.97 10.51
CA ASP A 1025 32.91 -37.85 10.38
C ASP A 1025 32.56 -39.34 10.37
N LEU A 1026 31.59 -39.76 11.19
CA LEU A 1026 31.16 -41.16 11.21
C LEU A 1026 30.15 -41.46 10.08
N ASP A 1027 29.41 -40.46 9.61
CA ASP A 1027 28.41 -40.62 8.56
C ASP A 1027 29.06 -40.96 7.20
N LYS A 1028 30.32 -40.56 6.96
CA LYS A 1028 31.11 -40.95 5.76
C LYS A 1028 31.22 -42.47 5.58
N ASN A 1029 31.23 -43.22 6.67
CA ASN A 1029 31.34 -44.68 6.69
C ASN A 1029 30.09 -45.35 7.28
N TYR A 1030 28.93 -44.67 7.26
CA TYR A 1030 27.71 -45.19 7.87
C TYR A 1030 27.34 -46.58 7.30
N GLY A 1031 27.03 -47.52 8.19
CA GLY A 1031 26.77 -48.92 7.83
C GLY A 1031 28.04 -49.76 7.59
N SER A 1032 29.23 -49.19 7.73
CA SER A 1032 30.53 -49.87 7.70
C SER A 1032 31.34 -49.56 8.97
N THR A 1033 32.43 -50.30 9.18
CA THR A 1033 33.31 -50.09 10.34
C THR A 1033 34.26 -48.92 10.09
N THR A 1034 34.23 -47.90 10.96
CA THR A 1034 35.17 -46.76 10.94
C THR A 1034 36.40 -47.07 11.79
N LYS A 1035 37.60 -47.00 11.21
CA LYS A 1035 38.84 -47.13 11.99
C LYS A 1035 39.14 -45.85 12.78
N VAL A 1036 39.47 -45.99 14.06
CA VAL A 1036 39.79 -44.85 14.95
C VAL A 1036 41.09 -45.08 15.71
N PRO A 1037 41.88 -44.03 16.04
CA PRO A 1037 43.13 -44.21 16.78
C PRO A 1037 42.87 -44.63 18.23
N ILE A 1038 43.53 -45.70 18.69
CA ILE A 1038 43.45 -46.15 20.09
C ILE A 1038 44.33 -45.34 21.06
N THR A 1039 45.33 -44.62 20.53
CA THR A 1039 46.36 -43.96 21.34
C THR A 1039 45.92 -42.63 21.97
N GLN A 1040 44.74 -42.12 21.60
CA GLN A 1040 44.22 -40.82 22.03
C GLN A 1040 42.69 -40.87 22.20
N ASP A 1041 42.15 -39.83 22.84
CA ASP A 1041 40.69 -39.65 22.91
C ASP A 1041 40.12 -39.48 21.49
N PHE A 1042 38.98 -40.12 21.25
CA PHE A 1042 38.27 -40.02 19.99
C PHE A 1042 37.17 -38.97 20.10
N ASN A 1043 37.36 -37.85 19.42
CA ASN A 1043 36.40 -36.74 19.38
C ASN A 1043 35.71 -36.70 18.02
N PHE A 1044 34.42 -36.40 18.01
CA PHE A 1044 33.67 -36.18 16.79
C PHE A 1044 32.49 -35.24 17.05
N ASP A 1045 32.12 -34.50 16.02
CA ASP A 1045 31.01 -33.56 16.07
C ASP A 1045 29.67 -34.25 15.77
N THR A 1046 28.64 -33.82 16.50
CA THR A 1046 27.27 -34.28 16.35
C THR A 1046 26.34 -33.09 16.25
N ILE A 1047 25.52 -33.06 15.20
CA ILE A 1047 24.48 -32.08 14.97
C ILE A 1047 23.15 -32.80 15.09
N VAL A 1048 22.23 -32.27 15.90
CA VAL A 1048 20.88 -32.82 16.02
C VAL A 1048 19.90 -31.82 15.43
N LYS A 1049 19.20 -32.22 14.38
CA LYS A 1049 18.18 -31.42 13.68
C LYS A 1049 16.81 -32.04 13.90
N ASP A 1050 15.79 -31.22 13.79
CA ASP A 1050 14.39 -31.63 13.79
C ASP A 1050 13.70 -31.07 12.54
N ILE A 1051 12.77 -31.84 11.95
CA ILE A 1051 12.14 -31.48 10.66
C ILE A 1051 11.13 -30.36 10.88
N ASP A 1052 10.33 -30.44 11.94
CA ASP A 1052 9.35 -29.42 12.34
C ASP A 1052 9.95 -28.33 13.25
N GLY A 1053 11.28 -28.32 13.41
CA GLY A 1053 12.01 -27.26 14.12
C GLY A 1053 11.90 -27.34 15.63
N ASP A 1054 11.32 -28.43 16.17
CA ASP A 1054 11.18 -28.61 17.60
C ASP A 1054 12.55 -28.58 18.30
N ASN A 1055 12.57 -28.06 19.53
CA ASN A 1055 13.78 -28.15 20.33
C ASN A 1055 14.09 -29.61 20.65
N VAL A 1056 15.38 -29.94 20.63
CA VAL A 1056 15.91 -31.29 20.73
C VAL A 1056 16.93 -31.42 21.84
N LYS A 1057 17.18 -32.64 22.29
CA LYS A 1057 18.25 -32.98 23.23
C LYS A 1057 18.84 -34.34 22.93
N ILE A 1058 20.10 -34.57 23.31
CA ILE A 1058 20.67 -35.92 23.34
C ILE A 1058 20.31 -36.55 24.69
N THR A 1059 19.59 -37.67 24.65
CA THR A 1059 19.10 -38.34 25.85
C THR A 1059 20.04 -39.42 26.36
N ASN A 1060 20.84 -40.02 25.47
CA ASN A 1060 21.74 -41.09 25.84
C ASN A 1060 22.86 -41.29 24.80
N ILE A 1061 24.06 -41.59 25.28
CA ILE A 1061 25.18 -42.05 24.47
C ILE A 1061 25.78 -43.29 25.13
N THR A 1062 25.88 -44.40 24.40
CA THR A 1062 26.49 -45.64 24.91
C THR A 1062 27.55 -46.20 23.97
N VAL A 1063 28.59 -46.82 24.53
CA VAL A 1063 29.59 -47.60 23.81
C VAL A 1063 29.46 -49.06 24.24
N ASN A 1064 29.19 -49.96 23.29
CA ASN A 1064 28.92 -51.39 23.55
C ASN A 1064 27.82 -51.62 24.62
N GLY A 1065 26.81 -50.75 24.64
CA GLY A 1065 25.69 -50.83 25.60
C GLY A 1065 25.99 -50.29 27.00
N VAL A 1066 27.19 -49.76 27.25
CA VAL A 1066 27.57 -49.07 28.49
C VAL A 1066 27.50 -47.56 28.28
N ASN A 1067 26.86 -46.82 29.19
CA ASN A 1067 26.79 -45.36 29.12
C ASN A 1067 28.19 -44.75 29.01
N LEU A 1068 28.34 -43.76 28.14
CA LEU A 1068 29.62 -43.07 27.92
C LEU A 1068 30.12 -42.45 29.24
N LEU A 1069 31.32 -42.81 29.65
CA LEU A 1069 31.92 -42.36 30.91
C LEU A 1069 32.06 -40.83 30.92
N GLY A 1070 31.44 -40.18 31.91
CA GLY A 1070 31.47 -38.73 32.08
C GLY A 1070 30.42 -37.96 31.27
N TYR A 1071 29.62 -38.63 30.43
CA TYR A 1071 28.49 -38.00 29.76
C TYR A 1071 27.29 -37.89 30.72
N VAL A 1072 26.77 -36.68 30.88
CA VAL A 1072 25.53 -36.40 31.61
C VAL A 1072 24.47 -36.07 30.56
N PRO A 1073 23.37 -36.83 30.46
CA PRO A 1073 22.27 -36.50 29.54
C PRO A 1073 21.80 -35.07 29.73
N ASP A 1074 21.53 -34.37 28.63
CA ASP A 1074 21.03 -33.01 28.70
C ASP A 1074 19.63 -33.00 29.30
N ASN A 1075 19.45 -32.23 30.39
CA ASN A 1075 18.13 -31.99 30.97
C ASN A 1075 17.41 -30.81 30.28
N ILE A 1076 18.07 -30.14 29.33
CA ILE A 1076 17.58 -28.94 28.67
C ILE A 1076 17.40 -29.24 27.17
N TYR A 1077 16.37 -28.65 26.58
CA TYR A 1077 16.07 -28.73 25.16
C TYR A 1077 16.75 -27.57 24.41
N HIS A 1078 17.58 -27.89 23.43
CA HIS A 1078 18.31 -26.95 22.57
C HIS A 1078 17.55 -26.70 21.26
N ASN A 1079 17.82 -25.58 20.57
CA ASN A 1079 17.24 -25.33 19.25
C ASN A 1079 17.66 -26.41 18.24
N SER A 1080 16.80 -26.70 17.26
CA SER A 1080 17.10 -27.58 16.14
C SER A 1080 18.39 -27.14 15.43
N GLY A 1081 19.27 -28.09 15.11
CA GLY A 1081 20.55 -27.83 14.45
C GLY A 1081 21.72 -27.52 15.39
N PHE A 1082 21.55 -27.66 16.71
CA PHE A 1082 22.65 -27.44 17.64
C PHE A 1082 23.81 -28.43 17.42
N LEU A 1083 25.04 -27.92 17.55
CA LEU A 1083 26.29 -28.66 17.44
C LEU A 1083 26.81 -29.04 18.83
N THR A 1084 27.19 -30.29 19.01
CA THR A 1084 27.88 -30.77 20.22
C THR A 1084 29.04 -31.69 19.87
N ASN A 1085 30.15 -31.53 20.57
CA ASN A 1085 31.32 -32.40 20.44
C ASN A 1085 31.20 -33.58 21.42
N ILE A 1086 31.38 -34.80 20.93
CA ILE A 1086 31.33 -36.02 21.75
C ILE A 1086 32.74 -36.59 21.86
N THR A 1087 33.19 -36.86 23.09
CA THR A 1087 34.50 -37.45 23.40
C THR A 1087 34.37 -38.87 23.94
N ILE A 1088 34.95 -39.84 23.24
CA ILE A 1088 35.18 -41.19 23.77
C ILE A 1088 36.61 -41.27 24.31
N LYS A 1089 36.73 -41.52 25.62
CA LYS A 1089 38.04 -41.65 26.28
C LYS A 1089 38.80 -42.85 25.75
N LYS A 1090 40.10 -42.67 25.51
CA LYS A 1090 40.98 -43.74 25.01
C LYS A 1090 40.90 -45.03 25.84
N ASP A 1091 40.72 -44.90 27.16
CA ASP A 1091 40.63 -46.04 28.09
C ASP A 1091 39.35 -46.87 27.92
N THR A 1092 38.36 -46.33 27.18
CA THR A 1092 37.13 -47.06 26.79
C THR A 1092 37.34 -47.85 25.50
N LEU A 1093 38.37 -47.53 24.70
CA LEU A 1093 38.64 -48.16 23.41
C LEU A 1093 39.39 -49.48 23.60
N THR A 1094 38.96 -50.53 22.89
CA THR A 1094 39.62 -51.85 22.91
C THR A 1094 40.20 -52.16 21.53
N GLU A 1095 41.50 -52.49 21.48
CA GLU A 1095 42.23 -52.75 20.22
C GLU A 1095 41.58 -53.88 19.42
N ASP A 1096 41.49 -53.70 18.11
CA ASP A 1096 41.05 -54.68 17.13
C ASP A 1096 39.65 -55.28 17.32
N THR A 1097 38.84 -54.70 18.21
CA THR A 1097 37.46 -55.12 18.46
C THR A 1097 36.49 -54.11 17.86
N ASP A 1098 35.47 -54.60 17.15
CA ASP A 1098 34.38 -53.74 16.70
C ASP A 1098 33.58 -53.26 17.91
N MET A 1099 33.39 -51.95 18.01
CA MET A 1099 32.63 -51.32 19.08
C MET A 1099 31.45 -50.54 18.50
N ILE A 1100 30.30 -50.61 19.16
CA ILE A 1100 29.06 -49.96 18.74
C ILE A 1100 28.85 -48.69 19.57
N ILE A 1101 28.88 -47.54 18.92
CA ILE A 1101 28.43 -46.27 19.48
C ILE A 1101 26.94 -46.15 19.19
N ARG A 1102 26.14 -45.87 20.21
CA ARG A 1102 24.72 -45.55 20.11
C ARG A 1102 24.51 -44.12 20.60
N ILE A 1103 23.91 -43.28 19.77
CA ILE A 1103 23.49 -41.92 20.13
C ILE A 1103 21.96 -41.87 20.05
N GLN A 1104 21.31 -41.34 21.08
CA GLN A 1104 19.87 -41.14 21.12
C GLN A 1104 19.52 -39.68 21.32
N ALA A 1105 18.57 -39.18 20.55
CA ALA A 1105 18.05 -37.82 20.66
C ALA A 1105 16.52 -37.84 20.78
N GLN A 1106 15.95 -36.81 21.40
CA GLN A 1106 14.51 -36.67 21.63
C GLN A 1106 14.05 -35.22 21.42
N ASP A 1107 12.87 -35.03 20.83
CA ASP A 1107 12.18 -33.74 20.71
C ASP A 1107 11.31 -33.41 21.95
N ARG A 1108 10.62 -32.27 21.92
CA ARG A 1108 9.71 -31.84 23.02
C ARG A 1108 8.41 -32.62 23.09
N LYS A 1109 7.90 -33.14 21.97
CA LYS A 1109 6.65 -33.90 21.87
C LYS A 1109 6.84 -35.41 22.11
N GLY A 1110 8.08 -35.82 22.40
CA GLY A 1110 8.48 -37.13 22.88
C GLY A 1110 8.98 -38.11 21.82
N ALA A 1111 9.13 -37.76 20.53
CA ALA A 1111 9.70 -38.69 19.57
C ALA A 1111 11.22 -38.81 19.73
N VAL A 1112 11.71 -40.03 19.54
CA VAL A 1112 13.09 -40.41 19.83
C VAL A 1112 13.72 -41.00 18.58
N SER A 1113 14.93 -40.57 18.27
CA SER A 1113 15.77 -41.21 17.26
C SER A 1113 16.96 -41.91 17.89
N THR A 1114 17.52 -42.87 17.17
CA THR A 1114 18.72 -43.60 17.60
C THR A 1114 19.59 -43.86 16.40
N LYS A 1115 20.87 -43.51 16.49
CA LYS A 1115 21.87 -43.77 15.45
C LYS A 1115 22.98 -44.65 16.00
N LEU A 1116 23.35 -45.66 15.20
CA LEU A 1116 24.35 -46.67 15.55
C LEU A 1116 25.55 -46.53 14.62
N TYR A 1117 26.75 -46.48 15.19
CA TYR A 1117 28.01 -46.47 14.45
C TYR A 1117 28.90 -47.60 14.92
N THR A 1118 29.53 -48.30 13.97
CA THR A 1118 30.55 -49.31 14.28
C THR A 1118 31.92 -48.68 14.11
N ILE A 1119 32.72 -48.65 15.18
CA ILE A 1119 34.12 -48.21 15.16
C ILE A 1119 35.05 -49.38 15.46
N LYS A 1120 36.28 -49.32 14.95
CA LYS A 1120 37.35 -50.27 15.27
C LYS A 1120 38.64 -49.54 15.66
N PRO A 1121 39.02 -49.55 16.95
CA PRO A 1121 40.27 -48.95 17.39
C PRO A 1121 41.50 -49.67 16.84
N ASP A 1122 42.39 -48.94 16.18
CA ASP A 1122 43.58 -49.45 15.48
C ASP A 1122 44.77 -48.51 15.76
N LYS A 1123 45.95 -49.07 16.06
CA LYS A 1123 47.19 -48.28 16.29
C LYS A 1123 47.68 -47.55 15.04
N ALA A 1124 47.33 -48.05 13.85
CA ALA A 1124 47.71 -47.46 12.57
C ALA A 1124 46.66 -46.46 12.03
N ALA A 1125 45.54 -46.26 12.73
CA ALA A 1125 44.52 -45.30 12.31
C ALA A 1125 44.97 -43.86 12.55
N ILE A 1126 44.69 -42.99 11.58
CA ILE A 1126 44.95 -41.54 11.66
C ILE A 1126 43.74 -40.88 12.34
N PRO A 1127 43.94 -39.87 13.21
CA PRO A 1127 42.83 -39.08 13.75
C PRO A 1127 41.97 -38.49 12.64
N LEU A 1128 40.65 -38.48 12.83
CA LEU A 1128 39.76 -37.71 11.97
C LEU A 1128 40.11 -36.24 12.15
N ILE A 1129 40.52 -35.58 11.07
CA ILE A 1129 40.87 -34.16 11.06
C ILE A 1129 39.56 -33.39 11.18
N LEU A 1130 39.45 -32.55 12.23
CA LEU A 1130 38.37 -31.56 12.37
C LEU A 1130 38.28 -30.76 11.06
N PRO A 1131 37.16 -30.80 10.33
CA PRO A 1131 36.95 -29.83 9.28
C PRO A 1131 36.84 -28.46 9.95
N ASP A 1132 37.60 -27.47 9.47
CA ASP A 1132 37.25 -26.07 9.70
C ASP A 1132 35.81 -25.89 9.16
N LEU A 1133 34.83 -25.73 10.07
CA LEU A 1133 33.41 -25.79 9.72
C LEU A 1133 32.86 -24.40 9.34
N PHE A 1134 32.03 -24.45 8.31
CA PHE A 1134 31.27 -23.42 7.59
C PHE A 1134 30.22 -22.69 8.43
#